data_AF-A0A2A2V0C9-F1
#
_entry.id   AF-A0A2A2V0C9-F1
#
_cell.length_a   1.000
_cell.length_b   1.000
_cell.length_c   1.000
_cell.angle_alpha   90.00
_cell.angle_beta   90.00
_cell.angle_gamma   90.00
#
_symmetry.space_group_name_H-M   'P 1'
#
loop_
_entity.id
_entity.type
_entity.pdbx_description
1 polymer ?
#
loop_
_entity_poly.entity_id
_entity_poly.type
_entity_poly.pdbx_seq_one_letter_code
_entity_poly.pdbx_strand_id
1 'polypeptide(L)'
;MLLKNTEAMPIANASLTINALSFTSNSDGIFDLSALKYGAYVAEISHPDYLPLVFTLANQNNNEQQLTLELKAKSSTLKTVLFAGDTMFGRRYFNPALITMGNSLPSTPDGLIQPQSAGPDAQALVQFMHPLFKHVDFASVNLESPILKNPTTVHPSKEFAFFSLPESLVALNDLGIDYVALGNNHVYDYRAPGLNDTLKYVEQAGLRHSGAGTSAADAFKPYSLSLGEATIDFVSATSITGDQHTVTYVASDAKGGAADLTDTNGMKETVVQASNNGRFVVAQLHGGDEYSYAPTAYISNRFDLLSKNGANLMIAHHPHVAQGFGLYNGVPSILGLGNFVFEQNRLETFLGLIAVIELETAGTPKISALKAYPVYLEDYVPKFVSGDLANALLKRIAEFSSPEVGISLRSGFAEVTFDEPIQAKEIDQKVITLEAGEHIVDLRQYSNSAEFLSKLTSSNAQAELVLGRDLLFFGDFEDWDSDDEKGEVSRWLIEADDITPCLVGKYRGVQGLCLQRTQFNETPTRVPFKHTIRTMPITPAPSTALAYHELSLFGYAKGENAGEFKADIRILTSEDSLIFSESTAQLKPAGSYEWQTFRQDITLPDDSVVLGDEGLPARGVQFGLSMAPPSSGESALFLDDIAMISWQRPVQLQSGQWQSAQIHGLEFIKIKVAKTTELTLTFSQQ
;
A
#
# COMPACT_ATOMS: atom_id res chain seq x y z
N MET A 1 16.96 -22.34 -0.39
CA MET A 1 16.62 -21.38 0.68
C MET A 1 17.24 -21.86 1.99
N LEU A 2 17.79 -20.97 2.80
CA LEU A 2 18.45 -21.27 4.08
C LEU A 2 17.61 -20.72 5.25
N LEU A 3 17.37 -21.54 6.26
CA LEU A 3 16.61 -21.20 7.46
C LEU A 3 17.50 -21.25 8.70
N LYS A 4 17.49 -20.17 9.46
CA LYS A 4 18.26 -20.03 10.71
C LYS A 4 17.39 -19.53 11.85
N ASN A 5 17.90 -19.62 13.06
CA ASN A 5 17.36 -18.89 14.20
C ASN A 5 18.04 -17.52 14.34
N THR A 6 17.58 -16.72 15.30
CA THR A 6 18.13 -15.40 15.64
C THR A 6 19.58 -15.42 16.16
N GLU A 7 20.14 -16.60 16.46
CA GLU A 7 21.57 -16.81 16.80
C GLU A 7 22.39 -17.28 15.58
N ALA A 8 21.83 -17.16 14.37
CA ALA A 8 22.41 -17.61 13.11
C ALA A 8 22.69 -19.12 13.00
N MET A 9 22.08 -19.94 13.86
CA MET A 9 22.17 -21.41 13.82
C MET A 9 21.14 -21.99 12.84
N PRO A 10 21.49 -23.00 12.02
CA PRO A 10 20.54 -23.63 11.09
C PRO A 10 19.40 -24.35 11.82
N ILE A 11 18.19 -24.29 11.27
CA ILE A 11 17.01 -24.98 11.80
C ILE A 11 16.66 -26.17 10.91
N ALA A 12 16.88 -27.39 11.40
CA ALA A 12 16.52 -28.63 10.73
C ALA A 12 15.07 -29.04 10.97
N ASN A 13 14.49 -29.85 10.08
CA ASN A 13 13.13 -30.41 10.19
C ASN A 13 12.01 -29.37 10.29
N ALA A 14 12.23 -28.14 9.85
CA ALA A 14 11.17 -27.16 9.68
C ALA A 14 10.34 -27.53 8.45
N SER A 15 9.03 -27.33 8.52
CA SER A 15 8.12 -27.52 7.38
C SER A 15 7.92 -26.20 6.67
N LEU A 16 8.07 -26.20 5.36
CA LEU A 16 7.72 -25.09 4.47
C LEU A 16 6.55 -25.54 3.59
N THR A 17 5.47 -24.79 3.61
CA THR A 17 4.31 -25.01 2.75
C THR A 17 4.21 -23.88 1.73
N ILE A 18 4.05 -24.24 0.46
CA ILE A 18 3.82 -23.31 -0.65
C ILE A 18 2.65 -23.87 -1.46
N ASN A 19 1.49 -23.23 -1.43
CA ASN A 19 0.24 -23.77 -1.98
C ASN A 19 -0.01 -25.21 -1.47
N ALA A 20 -0.12 -26.18 -2.38
CA ALA A 20 -0.28 -27.61 -2.06
C ALA A 20 1.05 -28.38 -1.89
N LEU A 21 2.20 -27.72 -2.04
CA LEU A 21 3.52 -28.32 -1.91
C LEU A 21 4.05 -28.17 -0.48
N SER A 22 4.77 -29.19 -0.02
CA SER A 22 5.45 -29.17 1.28
C SER A 22 6.90 -29.60 1.14
N PHE A 23 7.78 -28.88 1.82
CA PHE A 23 9.23 -29.10 1.84
C PHE A 23 9.70 -29.19 3.29
N THR A 24 10.85 -29.82 3.51
CA THR A 24 11.44 -29.96 4.84
C THR A 24 12.90 -29.53 4.82
N SER A 25 13.33 -28.75 5.81
CA SER A 25 14.73 -28.33 5.90
C SER A 25 15.63 -29.49 6.33
N ASN A 26 16.80 -29.61 5.69
CA ASN A 26 17.82 -30.59 6.07
C ASN A 26 18.60 -30.16 7.33
N SER A 27 19.64 -30.91 7.72
CA SER A 27 20.48 -30.62 8.90
C SER A 27 21.18 -29.25 8.86
N ASP A 28 21.39 -28.71 7.66
CA ASP A 28 22.02 -27.40 7.44
C ASP A 28 20.98 -26.27 7.31
N GLY A 29 19.70 -26.56 7.59
CA GLY A 29 18.60 -25.61 7.48
C GLY A 29 18.20 -25.28 6.05
N ILE A 30 18.58 -26.10 5.07
CA ILE A 30 18.34 -25.83 3.65
C ILE A 30 17.05 -26.49 3.19
N PHE A 31 16.20 -25.72 2.53
CA PHE A 31 15.10 -26.23 1.70
C PHE A 31 15.52 -26.29 0.23
N ASP A 32 15.28 -27.43 -0.40
CA ASP A 32 15.40 -27.64 -1.85
C ASP A 32 14.07 -27.27 -2.53
N LEU A 33 14.09 -26.17 -3.28
CA LEU A 33 12.94 -25.64 -4.00
C LEU A 33 13.06 -25.85 -5.52
N SER A 34 13.93 -26.76 -5.97
CA SER A 34 14.16 -27.03 -7.40
C SER A 34 12.90 -27.47 -8.17
N ALA A 35 11.90 -28.00 -7.47
CA ALA A 35 10.61 -28.39 -8.05
C ALA A 35 9.60 -27.24 -8.16
N LEU A 36 9.89 -26.07 -7.57
CA LEU A 36 9.00 -24.92 -7.61
C LEU A 36 8.94 -24.36 -9.03
N LYS A 37 7.73 -24.15 -9.54
CA LYS A 37 7.51 -23.57 -10.86
C LYS A 37 7.68 -22.06 -10.83
N TYR A 38 7.66 -21.48 -12.02
CA TYR A 38 7.55 -20.05 -12.19
C TYR A 38 6.28 -19.50 -11.51
N GLY A 39 6.41 -18.38 -10.78
CA GLY A 39 5.29 -17.66 -10.18
C GLY A 39 5.65 -16.91 -8.89
N ALA A 40 4.72 -16.08 -8.44
CA ALA A 40 4.73 -15.49 -7.10
C ALA A 40 3.92 -16.37 -6.14
N TYR A 41 4.42 -16.54 -4.92
CA TYR A 41 3.86 -17.48 -3.96
C TYR A 41 3.84 -16.89 -2.55
N VAL A 42 2.78 -17.25 -1.79
CA VAL A 42 2.79 -17.17 -0.34
C VAL A 42 3.36 -18.46 0.22
N ALA A 43 4.31 -18.31 1.13
CA ALA A 43 5.01 -19.41 1.75
C ALA A 43 4.90 -19.32 3.27
N GLU A 44 4.73 -20.49 3.90
CA GLU A 44 4.57 -20.60 5.33
C GLU A 44 5.61 -21.55 5.90
N ILE A 45 6.39 -21.07 6.86
CA ILE A 45 7.33 -21.90 7.61
C ILE A 45 6.73 -22.17 8.99
N SER A 46 6.77 -23.43 9.40
CA SER A 46 6.37 -23.86 10.73
C SER A 46 7.42 -24.80 11.35
N HIS A 47 7.60 -24.65 12.66
CA HIS A 47 8.42 -25.53 13.48
C HIS A 47 7.82 -25.58 14.91
N PRO A 48 7.91 -26.70 15.64
CA PRO A 48 7.37 -26.79 17.00
C PRO A 48 7.92 -25.71 17.94
N ASP A 49 9.23 -25.44 17.86
CA ASP A 49 9.95 -24.57 18.80
C ASP A 49 10.03 -23.09 18.38
N TYR A 50 9.60 -22.73 17.17
CA TYR A 50 9.74 -21.37 16.63
C TYR A 50 8.42 -20.79 16.13
N LEU A 51 8.24 -19.48 16.26
CA LEU A 51 7.08 -18.79 15.70
C LEU A 51 6.96 -19.06 14.20
N PRO A 52 5.74 -19.32 13.68
CA PRO A 52 5.54 -19.44 12.25
C PRO A 52 5.95 -18.16 11.52
N LEU A 53 6.42 -18.30 10.29
CA LEU A 53 6.75 -17.18 9.41
C LEU A 53 5.97 -17.33 8.11
N VAL A 54 5.20 -16.30 7.77
CA VAL A 54 4.61 -16.13 6.44
C VAL A 54 5.45 -15.10 5.69
N PHE A 55 5.74 -15.39 4.44
CA PHE A 55 6.52 -14.52 3.56
C PHE A 55 6.09 -14.76 2.10
N THR A 56 6.43 -13.84 1.20
CA THR A 56 6.20 -14.07 -0.24
C THR A 56 7.51 -14.31 -0.94
N LEU A 57 7.48 -15.09 -2.03
CA LEU A 57 8.63 -15.35 -2.87
C LEU A 57 8.20 -15.37 -4.34
N ALA A 58 9.01 -14.76 -5.19
CA ALA A 58 8.83 -14.79 -6.63
C ALA A 58 9.90 -15.70 -7.24
N ASN A 59 9.49 -16.79 -7.89
CA ASN A 59 10.39 -17.66 -8.63
C ASN A 59 10.42 -17.23 -10.10
N GLN A 60 11.35 -16.34 -10.44
CA GLN A 60 11.54 -15.85 -11.80
C GLN A 60 12.85 -16.42 -12.39
N ASN A 61 12.74 -17.49 -13.18
CA ASN A 61 13.79 -18.06 -14.06
C ASN A 61 15.12 -18.50 -13.43
N ASN A 62 15.12 -19.53 -12.57
CA ASN A 62 16.33 -20.29 -12.17
C ASN A 62 17.52 -19.47 -11.62
N ASN A 63 17.32 -18.21 -11.27
CA ASN A 63 18.35 -17.46 -10.56
C ASN A 63 18.46 -18.05 -9.15
N GLU A 64 19.63 -18.57 -8.82
CA GLU A 64 20.00 -19.05 -7.50
C GLU A 64 20.03 -17.89 -6.49
N GLN A 65 18.88 -17.28 -6.20
CA GLN A 65 18.79 -16.36 -5.08
C GLN A 65 18.83 -17.18 -3.80
N GLN A 66 19.94 -17.05 -3.08
CA GLN A 66 20.09 -17.64 -1.76
C GLN A 66 19.28 -16.82 -0.75
N LEU A 67 17.96 -17.09 -0.69
CA LEU A 67 17.09 -16.53 0.33
C LEU A 67 17.47 -17.12 1.70
N THR A 68 17.79 -16.24 2.65
CA THR A 68 18.02 -16.60 4.06
C THR A 68 16.89 -16.02 4.90
N LEU A 69 16.24 -16.87 5.71
CA LEU A 69 15.16 -16.49 6.61
C LEU A 69 15.52 -16.86 8.04
N GLU A 70 14.99 -16.08 8.98
CA GLU A 70 15.21 -16.26 10.40
C GLU A 70 13.90 -16.53 11.14
N LEU A 71 13.91 -17.48 12.06
CA LEU A 71 12.80 -17.73 12.98
C LEU A 71 13.16 -17.39 14.41
N LYS A 72 12.19 -16.81 15.11
CA LYS A 72 12.27 -16.50 16.54
C LYS A 72 11.69 -17.63 17.37
N ALA A 73 12.37 -18.00 18.45
CA ALA A 73 11.91 -19.06 19.34
C ALA A 73 10.57 -18.71 19.99
N LYS A 74 9.71 -19.71 20.21
CA LYS A 74 8.48 -19.52 20.97
C LYS A 74 8.79 -19.30 22.44
N SER A 75 7.97 -18.46 23.07
CA SER A 75 7.91 -18.29 24.53
C SER A 75 6.45 -18.25 24.95
N SER A 76 6.12 -18.69 26.17
CA SER A 76 4.78 -18.52 26.73
C SER A 76 4.40 -17.05 26.91
N THR A 77 5.41 -16.17 26.97
CA THR A 77 5.28 -14.75 27.24
C THR A 77 5.29 -13.90 25.97
N LEU A 78 5.68 -14.46 24.82
CA LEU A 78 5.69 -13.78 23.53
C LEU A 78 4.39 -14.04 22.78
N LYS A 79 3.72 -12.96 22.36
CA LYS A 79 2.41 -12.99 21.70
C LYS A 79 2.40 -12.17 20.43
N THR A 80 1.63 -12.60 19.44
CA THR A 80 1.48 -11.88 18.16
C THR A 80 0.12 -11.22 18.05
N VAL A 81 0.10 -9.91 17.79
CA VAL A 81 -1.13 -9.12 17.59
C VAL A 81 -1.10 -8.50 16.21
N LEU A 82 -2.10 -8.79 15.39
CA LEU A 82 -2.20 -8.32 14.01
C LEU A 82 -3.15 -7.13 13.92
N PHE A 83 -2.76 -6.11 13.16
CA PHE A 83 -3.59 -4.98 12.77
C PHE A 83 -3.62 -4.86 11.26
N ALA A 84 -4.82 -4.87 10.69
CA ALA A 84 -5.09 -4.57 9.30
C ALA A 84 -5.94 -3.29 9.19
N GLY A 85 -5.91 -2.68 8.02
CA GLY A 85 -6.48 -1.36 7.76
C GLY A 85 -8.00 -1.29 7.62
N ASP A 86 -8.45 -0.29 6.88
CA ASP A 86 -9.86 0.04 6.69
C ASP A 86 -10.61 -1.10 5.97
N THR A 87 -11.75 -1.50 6.54
CA THR A 87 -12.50 -2.70 6.18
C THR A 87 -14.00 -2.42 6.03
N MET A 88 -14.56 -2.74 4.86
CA MET A 88 -15.96 -2.55 4.47
C MET A 88 -16.33 -3.52 3.33
N PHE A 89 -17.53 -4.12 3.37
CA PHE A 89 -18.05 -5.06 2.36
C PHE A 89 -19.26 -4.49 1.61
N GLY A 90 -19.28 -3.18 1.37
CA GLY A 90 -20.39 -2.43 0.79
C GLY A 90 -20.12 -1.80 -0.57
N ARG A 91 -21.03 -0.93 -1.04
CA ARG A 91 -20.81 -0.11 -2.25
C ARG A 91 -20.43 -0.90 -3.50
N ARG A 92 -19.22 -0.73 -4.05
CA ARG A 92 -18.81 -1.37 -5.30
C ARG A 92 -18.70 -2.87 -5.18
N TYR A 93 -18.62 -3.42 -3.97
CA TYR A 93 -18.81 -4.85 -3.75
C TYR A 93 -20.23 -5.30 -4.18
N PHE A 94 -21.27 -4.50 -3.98
CA PHE A 94 -22.63 -4.84 -4.45
C PHE A 94 -22.91 -4.41 -5.90
N ASN A 95 -22.31 -3.30 -6.33
CA ASN A 95 -22.51 -2.73 -7.66
C ASN A 95 -21.30 -1.87 -8.07
N PRO A 96 -20.45 -2.31 -9.01
CA PRO A 96 -19.25 -1.60 -9.44
C PRO A 96 -19.48 -0.16 -9.93
N ALA A 97 -20.67 0.14 -10.44
CA ALA A 97 -21.04 1.48 -10.90
C ALA A 97 -21.47 2.43 -9.78
N LEU A 98 -21.60 1.94 -8.54
CA LEU A 98 -22.17 2.70 -7.43
C LEU A 98 -21.13 3.57 -6.73
N ILE A 99 -21.32 4.89 -6.84
CA ILE A 99 -20.44 5.89 -6.22
C ILE A 99 -20.90 6.38 -4.83
N THR A 100 -22.09 6.00 -4.37
CA THR A 100 -22.64 6.37 -3.05
C THR A 100 -23.75 5.38 -2.66
N MET A 101 -23.81 4.88 -1.41
CA MET A 101 -25.02 4.13 -0.97
C MET A 101 -26.14 5.06 -0.57
N GLY A 102 -27.36 4.64 -0.88
CA GLY A 102 -28.58 5.30 -0.45
C GLY A 102 -29.37 4.45 0.54
N ASN A 103 -30.68 4.46 0.36
CA ASN A 103 -31.63 3.77 1.23
C ASN A 103 -32.08 2.40 0.71
N SER A 104 -31.35 1.84 -0.26
CA SER A 104 -31.66 0.56 -0.92
C SER A 104 -30.45 -0.36 -0.92
N LEU A 105 -30.72 -1.67 -0.91
CA LEU A 105 -29.72 -2.71 -1.10
C LEU A 105 -29.56 -2.99 -2.60
N PRO A 106 -28.39 -2.72 -3.21
CA PRO A 106 -28.16 -3.04 -4.60
C PRO A 106 -28.03 -4.55 -4.80
N SER A 107 -28.34 -5.01 -6.01
CA SER A 107 -27.99 -6.34 -6.49
C SER A 107 -27.80 -6.23 -7.99
N THR A 108 -26.55 -6.36 -8.44
CA THR A 108 -26.20 -6.38 -9.85
C THR A 108 -25.39 -7.63 -10.17
N PRO A 109 -25.50 -8.22 -11.38
CA PRO A 109 -24.81 -9.47 -11.70
C PRO A 109 -23.28 -9.41 -11.61
N ASP A 110 -22.73 -8.21 -11.72
CA ASP A 110 -21.30 -7.88 -11.66
C ASP A 110 -20.83 -7.48 -10.25
N GLY A 111 -21.72 -7.47 -9.25
CA GLY A 111 -21.33 -7.27 -7.85
C GLY A 111 -20.52 -8.46 -7.33
N LEU A 112 -19.37 -8.17 -6.73
CA LEU A 112 -18.53 -9.15 -6.02
C LEU A 112 -19.26 -9.81 -4.85
N ILE A 113 -20.22 -9.12 -4.24
CA ILE A 113 -21.07 -9.60 -3.16
C ILE A 113 -22.52 -9.52 -3.62
N GLN A 114 -23.20 -10.66 -3.63
CA GLN A 114 -24.63 -10.74 -3.87
C GLN A 114 -25.38 -10.81 -2.55
N PRO A 115 -26.50 -10.08 -2.38
CA PRO A 115 -27.27 -10.12 -1.12
C PRO A 115 -27.64 -11.52 -0.62
N GLN A 116 -27.94 -12.46 -1.53
CA GLN A 116 -28.32 -13.83 -1.21
C GLN A 116 -27.14 -14.74 -0.79
N SER A 117 -25.91 -14.38 -1.15
CA SER A 117 -24.68 -15.14 -0.86
C SER A 117 -23.63 -14.27 -0.16
N ALA A 118 -24.05 -13.21 0.52
CA ALA A 118 -23.15 -12.20 1.04
C ALA A 118 -22.08 -12.72 2.00
N GLY A 119 -22.37 -13.80 2.74
CA GLY A 119 -21.38 -14.48 3.58
C GLY A 119 -20.28 -15.17 2.75
N PRO A 120 -20.62 -16.22 1.96
CA PRO A 120 -19.65 -16.89 1.08
C PRO A 120 -18.89 -15.94 0.15
N ASP A 121 -19.57 -14.94 -0.42
CA ASP A 121 -18.93 -13.97 -1.30
C ASP A 121 -17.89 -13.12 -0.55
N ALA A 122 -18.20 -12.67 0.67
CA ALA A 122 -17.24 -11.96 1.52
C ALA A 122 -16.06 -12.85 1.95
N GLN A 123 -16.28 -14.15 2.19
CA GLN A 123 -15.19 -15.10 2.49
C GLN A 123 -14.24 -15.24 1.30
N ALA A 124 -14.79 -15.30 0.08
CA ALA A 124 -13.98 -15.38 -1.13
C ALA A 124 -13.07 -14.16 -1.30
N LEU A 125 -13.51 -12.97 -0.89
CA LEU A 125 -12.68 -11.75 -0.94
C LEU A 125 -11.44 -11.84 -0.04
N VAL A 126 -11.51 -12.49 1.11
CA VAL A 126 -10.40 -12.52 2.07
C VAL A 126 -9.56 -13.80 2.01
N GLN A 127 -9.88 -14.72 1.09
CA GLN A 127 -9.30 -16.08 1.08
C GLN A 127 -7.76 -16.09 0.98
N PHE A 128 -7.18 -15.16 0.23
CA PHE A 128 -5.73 -15.08 0.03
C PHE A 128 -4.98 -14.64 1.29
N MET A 129 -5.68 -14.11 2.29
CA MET A 129 -5.11 -13.58 3.53
C MET A 129 -4.98 -14.63 4.64
N HIS A 130 -5.72 -15.75 4.57
CA HIS A 130 -5.70 -16.81 5.60
C HIS A 130 -4.30 -17.27 6.06
N PRO A 131 -3.29 -17.42 5.17
CA PRO A 131 -1.97 -17.88 5.58
C PRO A 131 -1.39 -17.07 6.75
N LEU A 132 -1.57 -15.76 6.78
CA LEU A 132 -1.03 -14.89 7.83
C LEU A 132 -1.88 -14.92 9.10
N PHE A 133 -3.19 -14.78 8.98
CA PHE A 133 -4.08 -14.57 10.11
C PHE A 133 -4.25 -15.82 10.99
N LYS A 134 -4.08 -17.03 10.44
CA LYS A 134 -4.16 -18.27 11.24
C LYS A 134 -3.01 -18.48 12.23
N HIS A 135 -1.94 -17.69 12.12
CA HIS A 135 -0.71 -17.84 12.93
C HIS A 135 -0.54 -16.75 13.98
N VAL A 136 -1.54 -15.89 14.20
CA VAL A 136 -1.49 -14.84 15.21
C VAL A 136 -2.35 -15.16 16.44
N ASP A 137 -1.97 -14.64 17.62
CA ASP A 137 -2.73 -14.85 18.85
C ASP A 137 -3.99 -13.96 18.94
N PHE A 138 -3.99 -12.81 18.26
CA PHE A 138 -5.13 -11.88 18.21
C PHE A 138 -5.08 -10.99 16.96
N ALA A 139 -6.21 -10.72 16.30
CA ALA A 139 -6.27 -9.86 15.12
C ALA A 139 -7.35 -8.76 15.18
N SER A 140 -7.02 -7.60 14.60
CA SER A 140 -7.83 -6.38 14.60
C SER A 140 -7.93 -5.76 13.21
N VAL A 141 -9.09 -5.21 12.87
CA VAL A 141 -9.33 -4.32 11.72
C VAL A 141 -10.06 -3.03 12.13
N ASN A 142 -10.00 -1.97 11.31
CA ASN A 142 -10.95 -0.86 11.41
C ASN A 142 -12.20 -1.17 10.59
N LEU A 143 -13.32 -1.47 11.24
CA LEU A 143 -14.58 -1.77 10.55
C LEU A 143 -15.31 -0.46 10.26
N GLU A 144 -15.09 0.06 9.06
CA GLU A 144 -15.52 1.39 8.62
C GLU A 144 -16.86 1.35 7.87
N SER A 145 -17.78 0.53 8.36
CA SER A 145 -19.16 0.55 7.91
C SER A 145 -20.11 0.05 8.97
N PRO A 146 -21.31 0.65 9.08
CA PRO A 146 -22.42 0.07 9.80
C PRO A 146 -22.78 -1.31 9.24
N ILE A 147 -23.15 -2.20 10.15
CA ILE A 147 -23.62 -3.55 9.82
C ILE A 147 -25.13 -3.60 9.99
N LEU A 148 -25.87 -3.76 8.91
CA LEU A 148 -27.33 -3.69 8.93
C LEU A 148 -27.99 -4.41 7.76
N LYS A 149 -29.19 -4.94 7.99
CA LYS A 149 -29.99 -5.63 6.96
C LYS A 149 -30.82 -4.67 6.10
N ASN A 150 -31.25 -3.56 6.70
CA ASN A 150 -32.24 -2.65 6.13
C ASN A 150 -31.71 -1.21 6.16
N PRO A 151 -31.11 -0.70 5.08
CA PRO A 151 -30.51 0.64 5.02
C PRO A 151 -31.56 1.76 4.92
N THR A 152 -32.56 1.82 5.81
CA THR A 152 -33.70 2.75 5.64
C THR A 152 -33.51 4.12 6.30
N THR A 153 -32.46 4.31 7.09
CA THR A 153 -32.28 5.46 7.98
C THR A 153 -31.02 6.26 7.70
N VAL A 154 -30.63 6.34 6.43
CA VAL A 154 -29.46 7.08 5.94
C VAL A 154 -29.37 8.49 6.53
N HIS A 155 -28.14 8.91 6.79
CA HIS A 155 -27.80 10.24 7.25
C HIS A 155 -28.31 11.30 6.25
N PRO A 156 -29.01 12.36 6.71
CA PRO A 156 -29.76 13.25 5.80
C PRO A 156 -28.88 14.14 4.91
N SER A 157 -27.62 14.35 5.29
CA SER A 157 -26.71 15.28 4.62
C SER A 157 -25.30 14.75 4.39
N LYS A 158 -25.03 13.48 4.72
CA LYS A 158 -23.69 12.91 4.51
C LYS A 158 -23.60 12.50 3.05
N GLU A 159 -22.54 12.94 2.38
CA GLU A 159 -22.36 12.67 0.96
C GLU A 159 -22.15 11.18 0.68
N PHE A 160 -21.34 10.52 1.52
CA PHE A 160 -21.03 9.11 1.43
C PHE A 160 -21.54 8.36 2.65
N ALA A 161 -22.62 7.61 2.47
CA ALA A 161 -23.10 6.65 3.45
C ALA A 161 -22.69 5.23 3.05
N PHE A 162 -22.19 4.44 3.99
CA PHE A 162 -21.74 3.06 3.80
C PHE A 162 -22.58 2.10 4.64
N PHE A 163 -22.74 0.88 4.17
CA PHE A 163 -23.15 -0.23 5.01
C PHE A 163 -22.66 -1.55 4.43
N SER A 164 -22.49 -2.53 5.30
CA SER A 164 -22.24 -3.93 4.97
C SER A 164 -23.38 -4.80 5.51
N LEU A 165 -23.62 -5.94 4.87
CA LEU A 165 -24.63 -6.90 5.34
C LEU A 165 -24.10 -7.70 6.53
N PRO A 166 -24.92 -8.02 7.55
CA PRO A 166 -24.48 -8.82 8.71
C PRO A 166 -23.86 -10.16 8.33
N GLU A 167 -24.35 -10.77 7.25
CA GLU A 167 -23.86 -12.03 6.72
C GLU A 167 -22.37 -11.95 6.31
N SER A 168 -21.86 -10.78 5.92
CA SER A 168 -20.45 -10.58 5.55
C SER A 168 -19.47 -10.71 6.72
N LEU A 169 -19.94 -10.53 7.97
CA LEU A 169 -19.07 -10.65 9.16
C LEU A 169 -18.48 -12.06 9.33
N VAL A 170 -19.07 -13.08 8.68
CA VAL A 170 -18.49 -14.43 8.65
C VAL A 170 -17.08 -14.44 8.04
N ALA A 171 -16.81 -13.57 7.07
CA ALA A 171 -15.48 -13.45 6.45
C ALA A 171 -14.42 -13.01 7.45
N LEU A 172 -14.75 -12.08 8.34
CA LEU A 172 -13.82 -11.61 9.38
C LEU A 172 -13.53 -12.72 10.39
N ASN A 173 -14.56 -13.44 10.84
CA ASN A 173 -14.38 -14.58 11.75
C ASN A 173 -13.58 -15.73 11.12
N ASP A 174 -13.90 -16.08 9.87
CA ASP A 174 -13.24 -17.15 9.12
C ASP A 174 -11.76 -16.84 8.89
N LEU A 175 -11.44 -15.58 8.61
CA LEU A 175 -10.08 -15.11 8.50
C LEU A 175 -9.32 -15.20 9.84
N GLY A 176 -10.02 -15.07 10.98
CA GLY A 176 -9.46 -15.07 12.32
C GLY A 176 -9.38 -13.69 12.97
N ILE A 177 -10.22 -12.73 12.55
CA ILE A 177 -10.37 -11.45 13.23
C ILE A 177 -11.08 -11.65 14.57
N ASP A 178 -10.51 -11.11 15.63
CA ASP A 178 -11.09 -11.16 16.97
C ASP A 178 -11.77 -9.85 17.38
N TYR A 179 -11.29 -8.73 16.85
CA TYR A 179 -11.69 -7.39 17.26
C TYR A 179 -11.87 -6.43 16.08
N VAL A 180 -12.84 -5.53 16.20
CA VAL A 180 -13.09 -4.45 15.26
C VAL A 180 -13.07 -3.10 15.97
N ALA A 181 -12.30 -2.14 15.44
CA ALA A 181 -12.41 -0.74 15.86
C ALA A 181 -13.64 -0.11 15.18
N LEU A 182 -14.53 0.48 15.97
CA LEU A 182 -15.74 1.17 15.49
C LEU A 182 -15.68 2.69 15.64
N GLY A 183 -14.61 3.21 16.26
CA GLY A 183 -14.37 4.64 16.44
C GLY A 183 -13.98 5.35 15.15
N ASN A 184 -14.84 5.30 14.14
CA ASN A 184 -14.68 5.94 12.82
C ASN A 184 -15.90 6.80 12.47
N ASN A 185 -15.78 7.61 11.43
CA ASN A 185 -16.82 8.52 10.95
C ASN A 185 -18.03 7.83 10.29
N HIS A 186 -17.92 6.55 9.93
CA HIS A 186 -18.98 5.82 9.22
C HIS A 186 -19.96 5.10 10.14
N VAL A 187 -19.62 4.84 11.41
CA VAL A 187 -20.47 4.09 12.34
C VAL A 187 -21.89 4.66 12.52
N TYR A 188 -22.10 5.95 12.19
CA TYR A 188 -23.38 6.65 12.33
C TYR A 188 -24.07 7.00 11.00
N ASP A 189 -23.67 6.40 9.88
CA ASP A 189 -24.25 6.67 8.54
C ASP A 189 -25.73 6.34 8.45
N TYR A 190 -26.22 5.41 9.28
CA TYR A 190 -27.62 5.04 9.38
C TYR A 190 -28.21 5.39 10.75
N ARG A 191 -27.64 6.42 11.40
CA ARG A 191 -28.09 7.00 12.67
C ARG A 191 -28.27 5.95 13.78
N ALA A 192 -29.06 6.27 14.80
CA ALA A 192 -29.27 5.38 15.95
C ALA A 192 -29.71 3.95 15.58
N PRO A 193 -30.62 3.72 14.61
CA PRO A 193 -30.97 2.36 14.19
C PRO A 193 -29.78 1.59 13.60
N GLY A 194 -29.01 2.22 12.71
CA GLY A 194 -27.81 1.62 12.13
C GLY A 194 -26.71 1.33 13.15
N LEU A 195 -26.47 2.26 14.08
CA LEU A 195 -25.54 2.06 15.20
C LEU A 195 -25.96 0.86 16.07
N ASN A 196 -27.24 0.80 16.45
CA ASN A 196 -27.75 -0.28 17.29
C ASN A 196 -27.68 -1.64 16.59
N ASP A 197 -27.99 -1.69 15.30
CA ASP A 197 -27.83 -2.90 14.49
C ASP A 197 -26.35 -3.30 14.40
N THR A 198 -25.44 -2.33 14.22
CA THR A 198 -24.00 -2.57 14.14
C THR A 198 -23.49 -3.22 15.42
N LEU A 199 -23.73 -2.60 16.58
CA LEU A 199 -23.32 -3.14 17.89
C LEU A 199 -23.88 -4.55 18.11
N LYS A 200 -25.16 -4.75 17.79
CA LYS A 200 -25.83 -6.04 17.90
C LYS A 200 -25.20 -7.11 17.00
N TYR A 201 -25.00 -6.83 15.72
CA TYR A 201 -24.53 -7.84 14.76
C TYR A 201 -23.04 -8.16 14.93
N VAL A 202 -22.21 -7.17 15.28
CA VAL A 202 -20.81 -7.38 15.66
C VAL A 202 -20.72 -8.32 16.86
N GLU A 203 -21.50 -8.07 17.93
CA GLU A 203 -21.53 -8.95 19.10
C GLU A 203 -22.08 -10.34 18.78
N GLN A 204 -23.13 -10.45 17.95
CA GLN A 204 -23.68 -11.74 17.51
C GLN A 204 -22.72 -12.56 16.67
N ALA A 205 -21.85 -11.89 15.90
CA ALA A 205 -20.77 -12.53 15.17
C ALA A 205 -19.63 -13.00 16.11
N GLY A 206 -19.62 -12.62 17.39
CA GLY A 206 -18.55 -12.95 18.33
C GLY A 206 -17.33 -12.03 18.22
N LEU A 207 -17.43 -10.95 17.44
CA LEU A 207 -16.39 -9.94 17.28
C LEU A 207 -16.40 -9.00 18.48
N ARG A 208 -15.23 -8.73 19.03
CA ARG A 208 -15.02 -7.76 20.12
C ARG A 208 -14.92 -6.36 19.51
N HIS A 209 -15.27 -5.32 20.27
CA HIS A 209 -15.23 -3.95 19.73
C HIS A 209 -15.01 -2.89 20.79
N SER A 210 -14.57 -1.72 20.35
CA SER A 210 -14.60 -0.46 21.11
C SER A 210 -14.83 0.73 20.18
N GLY A 211 -15.00 1.92 20.75
CA GLY A 211 -15.03 3.19 20.02
C GLY A 211 -16.39 3.59 19.47
N ALA A 212 -17.45 2.85 19.76
CA ALA A 212 -18.81 3.27 19.48
C ALA A 212 -19.75 2.78 20.59
N GLY A 213 -20.79 3.56 20.87
CA GLY A 213 -21.71 3.26 21.96
C GLY A 213 -22.98 4.09 21.92
N THR A 214 -23.95 3.74 22.77
CA THR A 214 -25.23 4.44 22.87
C THR A 214 -25.15 5.74 23.69
N SER A 215 -24.00 6.00 24.32
CA SER A 215 -23.64 7.23 25.03
C SER A 215 -22.14 7.52 24.85
N ALA A 216 -21.70 8.73 25.22
CA ALA A 216 -20.27 9.06 25.21
C ALA A 216 -19.44 8.14 26.12
N ALA A 217 -19.95 7.82 27.32
CA ALA A 217 -19.30 6.91 28.25
C ALA A 217 -19.15 5.49 27.69
N ASP A 218 -20.18 4.99 26.99
CA ASP A 218 -20.12 3.69 26.33
C ASP A 218 -19.15 3.70 25.15
N ALA A 219 -19.13 4.78 24.35
CA ALA A 219 -18.25 4.89 23.20
C ALA A 219 -16.76 4.92 23.59
N PHE A 220 -16.41 5.63 24.68
CA PHE A 220 -15.04 5.67 25.21
C PHE A 220 -14.62 4.40 25.97
N LYS A 221 -15.55 3.49 26.27
CA LYS A 221 -15.25 2.29 27.05
C LYS A 221 -14.23 1.42 26.30
N PRO A 222 -13.05 1.15 26.88
CA PRO A 222 -12.08 0.27 26.26
C PRO A 222 -12.58 -1.17 26.19
N TYR A 223 -12.08 -1.92 25.20
CA TYR A 223 -12.16 -3.37 25.22
C TYR A 223 -10.91 -3.95 25.90
N SER A 224 -11.11 -4.68 27.01
CA SER A 224 -10.01 -5.33 27.74
C SER A 224 -9.82 -6.80 27.31
N LEU A 225 -8.60 -7.15 26.92
CA LEU A 225 -8.16 -8.49 26.53
C LEU A 225 -7.09 -8.99 27.50
N SER A 226 -7.24 -10.19 28.07
CA SER A 226 -6.13 -10.89 28.71
C SER A 226 -5.35 -11.69 27.67
N LEU A 227 -4.07 -11.36 27.47
CA LEU A 227 -3.19 -12.00 26.49
C LEU A 227 -1.83 -12.29 27.11
N GLY A 228 -1.50 -13.57 27.28
CA GLY A 228 -0.33 -13.98 28.07
C GLY A 228 -0.46 -13.51 29.52
N GLU A 229 0.57 -12.85 30.04
CA GLU A 229 0.57 -12.24 31.38
C GLU A 229 0.07 -10.78 31.38
N ALA A 230 -0.20 -10.21 30.20
CA ALA A 230 -0.64 -8.83 30.06
C ALA A 230 -2.18 -8.72 29.98
N THR A 231 -2.70 -7.56 30.39
CA THR A 231 -4.04 -7.12 29.97
C THR A 231 -3.89 -5.94 29.02
N ILE A 232 -4.47 -6.07 27.84
CA ILE A 232 -4.44 -5.08 26.77
C ILE A 232 -5.78 -4.36 26.73
N ASP A 233 -5.77 -3.04 26.78
CA ASP A 233 -6.96 -2.22 26.59
C ASP A 233 -6.91 -1.58 25.21
N PHE A 234 -7.90 -1.89 24.37
CA PHE A 234 -8.09 -1.28 23.06
C PHE A 234 -9.06 -0.11 23.18
N VAL A 235 -8.61 1.06 22.72
CA VAL A 235 -9.43 2.28 22.62
C VAL A 235 -9.42 2.72 21.18
N SER A 236 -10.60 3.03 20.62
CA SER A 236 -10.68 3.63 19.29
C SER A 236 -11.58 4.86 19.27
N ALA A 237 -11.23 5.87 18.47
CA ALA A 237 -11.94 7.14 18.41
C ALA A 237 -11.66 7.87 17.09
N THR A 238 -12.61 8.71 16.66
CA THR A 238 -12.52 9.47 15.40
C THR A 238 -12.38 10.96 15.63
N SER A 239 -11.54 11.64 14.84
CA SER A 239 -11.51 13.11 14.79
C SER A 239 -12.45 13.69 13.74
N ILE A 240 -13.04 12.85 12.88
CA ILE A 240 -13.98 13.26 11.85
C ILE A 240 -15.38 13.19 12.46
N THR A 241 -15.81 14.30 13.06
CA THR A 241 -16.98 14.33 13.96
C THR A 241 -18.32 14.51 13.24
N GLY A 242 -18.29 15.01 12.00
CA GLY A 242 -19.50 15.37 11.27
C GLY A 242 -20.09 16.73 11.69
N ASP A 243 -19.30 17.63 12.28
CA ASP A 243 -19.73 18.96 12.75
C ASP A 243 -20.20 19.90 11.63
N GLN A 244 -19.78 19.62 10.38
CA GLN A 244 -20.29 20.26 9.17
C GLN A 244 -21.74 19.88 8.85
N HIS A 245 -22.32 18.92 9.58
CA HIS A 245 -23.70 18.47 9.40
C HIS A 245 -24.60 18.79 10.60
N THR A 246 -25.91 18.76 10.35
CA THR A 246 -26.92 18.95 11.41
C THR A 246 -26.96 17.80 12.41
N VAL A 247 -26.50 16.62 12.01
CA VAL A 247 -26.38 15.43 12.85
C VAL A 247 -24.91 15.02 12.83
N THR A 248 -24.26 15.03 13.99
CA THR A 248 -22.87 14.59 14.12
C THR A 248 -22.78 13.06 14.15
N TYR A 249 -21.58 12.51 13.97
CA TYR A 249 -21.33 11.07 14.01
C TYR A 249 -20.90 10.58 15.40
N VAL A 250 -20.31 11.48 16.20
CA VAL A 250 -19.79 11.16 17.54
C VAL A 250 -20.88 11.11 18.60
N ALA A 251 -20.65 10.31 19.64
CA ALA A 251 -21.54 10.16 20.77
C ALA A 251 -21.56 11.42 21.67
N SER A 252 -22.67 11.60 22.38
CA SER A 252 -22.84 12.58 23.45
C SER A 252 -23.70 11.95 24.56
N ASP A 253 -23.97 12.69 25.63
CA ASP A 253 -24.85 12.23 26.71
C ASP A 253 -26.29 11.95 26.23
N ALA A 254 -26.71 12.56 25.12
CA ALA A 254 -28.08 12.47 24.59
C ALA A 254 -28.20 11.60 23.34
N LYS A 255 -27.09 11.13 22.76
CA LYS A 255 -27.06 10.46 21.45
C LYS A 255 -25.88 9.49 21.37
N GLY A 256 -26.11 8.27 20.91
CA GLY A 256 -25.03 7.34 20.58
C GLY A 256 -24.21 7.77 19.36
N GLY A 257 -23.06 7.13 19.15
CA GLY A 257 -22.16 7.41 18.04
C GLY A 257 -20.76 6.87 18.30
N ALA A 258 -19.79 7.36 17.51
CA ALA A 258 -18.37 7.07 17.70
C ALA A 258 -17.80 7.81 18.93
N ALA A 259 -16.71 7.30 19.50
CA ALA A 259 -15.92 8.04 20.48
C ALA A 259 -15.24 9.23 19.80
N ASP A 260 -15.27 10.38 20.48
CA ASP A 260 -14.82 11.66 19.93
C ASP A 260 -13.34 11.92 20.24
N LEU A 261 -12.45 11.79 19.26
CA LEU A 261 -11.03 12.10 19.43
C LEU A 261 -10.78 13.61 19.61
N THR A 262 -11.75 14.46 19.28
CA THR A 262 -11.68 15.90 19.52
C THR A 262 -11.92 16.26 20.99
N ASP A 263 -12.64 15.41 21.74
CA ASP A 263 -12.72 15.45 23.19
C ASP A 263 -11.38 14.99 23.80
N THR A 264 -10.49 15.96 23.92
CA THR A 264 -9.13 15.78 24.44
C THR A 264 -9.14 15.25 25.88
N ASN A 265 -10.13 15.64 26.70
CA ASN A 265 -10.19 15.21 28.10
C ASN A 265 -10.73 13.79 28.19
N GLY A 266 -11.83 13.47 27.51
CA GLY A 266 -12.40 12.12 27.49
C GLY A 266 -11.39 11.08 27.01
N MET A 267 -10.70 11.36 25.91
CA MET A 267 -9.65 10.47 25.40
C MET A 267 -8.48 10.32 26.37
N LYS A 268 -7.97 11.44 26.92
CA LYS A 268 -6.86 11.42 27.88
C LYS A 268 -7.23 10.66 29.15
N GLU A 269 -8.39 10.94 29.74
CA GLU A 269 -8.84 10.29 30.96
C GLU A 269 -9.00 8.78 30.76
N THR A 270 -9.53 8.36 29.61
CA THR A 270 -9.64 6.94 29.25
C THR A 270 -8.28 6.24 29.24
N VAL A 271 -7.28 6.82 28.57
CA VAL A 271 -5.92 6.25 28.51
C VAL A 271 -5.25 6.28 29.89
N VAL A 272 -5.34 7.38 30.63
CA VAL A 272 -4.74 7.49 31.97
C VAL A 272 -5.35 6.48 32.94
N GLN A 273 -6.67 6.28 32.90
CA GLN A 273 -7.34 5.29 33.74
C GLN A 273 -6.90 3.87 33.40
N ALA A 274 -6.84 3.52 32.11
CA ALA A 274 -6.35 2.22 31.68
C ALA A 274 -4.89 2.00 32.11
N SER A 275 -4.02 2.99 31.87
CA SER A 275 -2.61 2.94 32.25
C SER A 275 -2.42 2.79 33.78
N ASN A 276 -3.15 3.57 34.58
CA ASN A 276 -3.12 3.48 36.06
C ASN A 276 -3.60 2.12 36.59
N ASN A 277 -4.42 1.40 35.81
CA ASN A 277 -4.86 0.04 36.11
C ASN A 277 -3.86 -1.03 35.64
N GLY A 278 -2.66 -0.63 35.19
CA GLY A 278 -1.59 -1.53 34.75
C GLY A 278 -1.86 -2.19 33.40
N ARG A 279 -2.65 -1.55 32.52
CA ARG A 279 -3.01 -2.07 31.20
C ARG A 279 -1.99 -1.65 30.15
N PHE A 280 -1.76 -2.52 29.16
CA PHE A 280 -1.07 -2.15 27.92
C PHE A 280 -2.09 -1.51 26.98
N VAL A 281 -1.99 -0.21 26.74
CA VAL A 281 -3.03 0.55 26.02
C VAL A 281 -2.70 0.66 24.53
N VAL A 282 -3.60 0.15 23.69
CA VAL A 282 -3.57 0.30 22.22
C VAL A 282 -4.61 1.34 21.81
N ALA A 283 -4.16 2.47 21.26
CA ALA A 283 -5.04 3.52 20.77
C ALA A 283 -5.14 3.52 19.24
N GLN A 284 -6.33 3.26 18.70
CA GLN A 284 -6.62 3.31 17.26
C GLN A 284 -7.34 4.61 16.91
N LEU A 285 -6.68 5.49 16.19
CA LEU A 285 -7.13 6.85 15.88
C LEU A 285 -7.62 6.90 14.44
N HIS A 286 -8.87 7.28 14.23
CA HIS A 286 -9.43 7.43 12.90
C HIS A 286 -9.50 8.92 12.53
N GLY A 287 -8.68 9.36 11.57
CA GLY A 287 -8.70 10.74 11.11
C GLY A 287 -7.43 11.18 10.39
N GLY A 288 -7.39 12.45 10.01
CA GLY A 288 -6.39 13.00 9.10
C GLY A 288 -7.04 13.43 7.79
N ASP A 289 -6.21 13.71 6.79
CA ASP A 289 -6.69 14.06 5.45
C ASP A 289 -6.66 12.79 4.59
N GLU A 290 -7.75 12.56 3.83
CA GLU A 290 -7.81 11.43 2.91
C GLU A 290 -6.68 11.49 1.87
N TYR A 291 -6.17 10.32 1.48
CA TYR A 291 -5.12 10.15 0.46
C TYR A 291 -3.77 10.78 0.80
N SER A 292 -3.60 11.20 2.04
CA SER A 292 -2.35 11.74 2.53
C SER A 292 -1.32 10.64 2.82
N TYR A 293 -0.06 10.94 2.55
CA TYR A 293 1.07 10.02 2.79
C TYR A 293 1.75 10.21 4.16
N ALA A 294 1.27 11.17 4.97
CA ALA A 294 1.75 11.41 6.33
C ALA A 294 0.60 11.85 7.25
N PRO A 295 0.73 11.68 8.58
CA PRO A 295 -0.27 12.20 9.50
C PRO A 295 -0.38 13.72 9.40
N THR A 296 -1.60 14.23 9.55
CA THR A 296 -1.79 15.67 9.73
C THR A 296 -1.21 16.11 11.07
N ALA A 297 -0.91 17.40 11.19
CA ALA A 297 -0.42 17.97 12.46
C ALA A 297 -1.39 17.68 13.63
N TYR A 298 -2.70 17.60 13.35
CA TYR A 298 -3.70 17.24 14.34
C TYR A 298 -3.51 15.81 14.87
N ILE A 299 -3.37 14.83 13.97
CA ILE A 299 -3.16 13.43 14.35
C ILE A 299 -1.81 13.25 15.04
N SER A 300 -0.74 13.89 14.56
CA SER A 300 0.57 13.90 15.23
C SER A 300 0.49 14.47 16.65
N ASN A 301 -0.29 15.53 16.87
CA ASN A 301 -0.52 16.09 18.21
C ASN A 301 -1.34 15.13 19.10
N ARG A 302 -2.24 14.31 18.54
CA ARG A 302 -2.93 13.26 19.28
C ARG A 302 -1.98 12.13 19.66
N PHE A 303 -1.08 11.70 18.77
CA PHE A 303 -0.03 10.76 19.13
C PHE A 303 0.88 11.29 20.25
N ASP A 304 1.31 12.55 20.17
CA ASP A 304 2.11 13.19 21.23
C ASP A 304 1.35 13.27 22.57
N LEU A 305 0.06 13.61 22.54
CA LEU A 305 -0.78 13.64 23.73
C LEU A 305 -0.89 12.25 24.38
N LEU A 306 -1.27 11.23 23.62
CA LEU A 306 -1.56 9.91 24.19
C LEU A 306 -0.31 9.18 24.65
N SER A 307 0.81 9.32 23.92
CA SER A 307 2.11 8.78 24.35
C SER A 307 2.55 9.32 25.71
N LYS A 308 2.34 10.62 25.97
CA LYS A 308 2.64 11.24 27.29
C LYS A 308 1.70 10.80 28.41
N ASN A 309 0.56 10.18 28.08
CA ASN A 309 -0.51 9.89 29.03
C ASN A 309 -0.77 8.38 29.21
N GLY A 310 0.13 7.52 28.72
CA GLY A 310 0.13 6.09 29.05
C GLY A 310 -0.29 5.16 27.91
N ALA A 311 -0.39 5.64 26.67
CA ALA A 311 -0.50 4.76 25.51
C ALA A 311 0.80 3.95 25.30
N ASN A 312 0.68 2.69 24.88
CA ASN A 312 1.82 1.81 24.61
C ASN A 312 1.99 1.45 23.14
N LEU A 313 0.91 1.56 22.35
CA LEU A 313 0.90 1.45 20.90
C LEU A 313 -0.17 2.38 20.35
N MET A 314 0.14 3.12 19.29
CA MET A 314 -0.83 3.96 18.61
C MET A 314 -0.89 3.62 17.13
N ILE A 315 -2.08 3.62 16.55
CA ILE A 315 -2.33 3.20 15.17
C ILE A 315 -3.30 4.20 14.56
N ALA A 316 -3.00 4.72 13.38
CA ALA A 316 -3.94 5.55 12.65
C ALA A 316 -4.57 4.83 11.45
N HIS A 317 -5.78 5.27 11.14
CA HIS A 317 -6.68 4.85 10.05
C HIS A 317 -7.33 6.10 9.44
N HIS A 318 -8.10 5.98 8.35
CA HIS A 318 -8.81 7.04 7.60
C HIS A 318 -8.15 7.53 6.29
N PRO A 319 -6.82 7.74 6.19
CA PRO A 319 -6.25 8.25 4.93
C PRO A 319 -6.40 7.31 3.73
N HIS A 320 -6.82 6.06 3.95
CA HIS A 320 -6.95 5.00 2.94
C HIS A 320 -5.65 4.65 2.17
N VAL A 321 -4.54 5.24 2.57
CA VAL A 321 -3.20 5.05 2.01
C VAL A 321 -2.27 4.63 3.15
N ALA A 322 -1.46 3.60 2.93
CA ALA A 322 -0.45 3.19 3.90
C ALA A 322 0.62 4.27 4.10
N GLN A 323 0.91 4.59 5.37
CA GLN A 323 1.89 5.58 5.80
C GLN A 323 3.03 4.91 6.58
N GLY A 324 4.03 5.71 6.97
CA GLY A 324 5.20 5.22 7.71
C GLY A 324 4.92 4.73 9.14
N PHE A 325 6.01 4.51 9.86
CA PHE A 325 6.03 4.23 11.29
C PHE A 325 6.67 5.41 12.03
N GLY A 326 6.34 5.60 13.30
CA GLY A 326 6.93 6.65 14.11
C GLY A 326 7.14 6.27 15.56
N LEU A 327 7.87 7.13 16.25
CA LEU A 327 8.13 7.01 17.68
C LEU A 327 7.75 8.33 18.35
N TYR A 328 6.73 8.31 19.22
CA TYR A 328 6.27 9.51 19.92
C TYR A 328 6.56 9.35 21.41
N ASN A 329 7.50 10.12 21.95
CA ASN A 329 7.93 10.02 23.35
C ASN A 329 8.31 8.58 23.76
N GLY A 330 8.95 7.82 22.86
CA GLY A 330 9.32 6.42 23.07
C GLY A 330 8.20 5.39 22.84
N VAL A 331 7.00 5.83 22.42
CA VAL A 331 5.86 4.96 22.13
C VAL A 331 5.79 4.65 20.63
N PRO A 332 5.83 3.37 20.23
CA PRO A 332 5.64 2.96 18.84
C PRO A 332 4.30 3.41 18.25
N SER A 333 4.35 3.94 17.02
CA SER A 333 3.17 4.38 16.27
C SER A 333 3.18 3.84 14.84
N ILE A 334 2.03 3.31 14.41
CA ILE A 334 1.74 3.02 13.00
C ILE A 334 0.95 4.22 12.47
N LEU A 335 1.50 4.93 11.47
CA LEU A 335 0.97 6.23 11.07
C LEU A 335 -0.25 6.13 10.13
N GLY A 336 -0.45 4.97 9.50
CA GLY A 336 -1.59 4.69 8.63
C GLY A 336 -1.45 3.32 7.99
N LEU A 337 -2.46 2.45 8.11
CA LEU A 337 -2.43 1.10 7.50
C LEU A 337 -2.98 1.06 6.07
N GLY A 338 -3.71 2.09 5.64
CA GLY A 338 -4.41 2.10 4.36
C GLY A 338 -5.61 1.14 4.34
N ASN A 339 -6.04 0.74 3.16
CA ASN A 339 -7.18 -0.17 3.00
C ASN A 339 -6.76 -1.65 3.16
N PHE A 340 -7.63 -2.44 3.80
CA PHE A 340 -7.53 -3.91 3.82
C PHE A 340 -8.64 -4.57 2.99
N VAL A 341 -9.90 -4.18 3.20
CA VAL A 341 -11.02 -4.56 2.33
C VAL A 341 -11.81 -3.30 2.10
N PHE A 342 -11.59 -2.64 0.96
CA PHE A 342 -12.24 -1.36 0.68
C PHE A 342 -12.34 -1.13 -0.83
N GLU A 343 -13.28 -0.28 -1.21
CA GLU A 343 -13.77 -0.15 -2.59
C GLU A 343 -13.30 1.13 -3.31
N GLN A 344 -12.39 1.89 -2.71
CA GLN A 344 -11.94 3.15 -3.30
C GLN A 344 -11.18 2.90 -4.59
N ASN A 345 -11.62 3.60 -5.65
CA ASN A 345 -11.07 3.47 -6.99
C ASN A 345 -10.00 4.55 -7.28
N ARG A 346 -9.00 4.64 -6.40
CA ARG A 346 -7.83 5.51 -6.54
C ARG A 346 -6.57 4.66 -6.54
N LEU A 347 -5.57 5.07 -7.33
CA LEU A 347 -4.36 4.26 -7.52
C LEU A 347 -3.64 4.03 -6.19
N GLU A 348 -3.51 5.08 -5.39
CA GLU A 348 -2.81 5.08 -4.11
C GLU A 348 -3.53 4.27 -3.02
N THR A 349 -4.84 4.02 -3.17
CA THR A 349 -5.68 3.33 -2.18
C THR A 349 -5.72 1.82 -2.36
N PHE A 350 -5.12 1.29 -3.44
CA PHE A 350 -5.01 -0.16 -3.66
C PHE A 350 -3.86 -0.80 -2.90
N LEU A 351 -2.92 -0.01 -2.34
CA LEU A 351 -1.79 -0.52 -1.58
C LEU A 351 -1.96 -0.23 -0.10
N GLY A 352 -2.20 -1.28 0.67
CA GLY A 352 -2.33 -1.26 2.12
C GLY A 352 -1.16 -1.96 2.83
N LEU A 353 -1.25 -1.99 4.15
CA LEU A 353 -0.27 -2.62 5.04
C LEU A 353 -0.98 -3.41 6.13
N ILE A 354 -0.48 -4.60 6.42
CA ILE A 354 -0.81 -5.35 7.64
C ILE A 354 0.40 -5.30 8.57
N ALA A 355 0.18 -5.02 9.85
CA ALA A 355 1.22 -5.02 10.86
C ALA A 355 1.01 -6.18 11.85
N VAL A 356 2.03 -7.03 12.01
CA VAL A 356 2.08 -8.07 13.04
C VAL A 356 3.05 -7.65 14.13
N ILE A 357 2.53 -7.39 15.31
CA ILE A 357 3.28 -6.95 16.49
C ILE A 357 3.70 -8.16 17.31
N GLU A 358 4.98 -8.25 17.66
CA GLU A 358 5.49 -9.22 18.61
C GLU A 358 5.57 -8.59 20.01
N LEU A 359 4.59 -8.89 20.86
CA LEU A 359 4.42 -8.37 22.21
C LEU A 359 5.02 -9.32 23.26
N GLU A 360 6.02 -8.85 24.00
CA GLU A 360 6.46 -9.50 25.24
C GLU A 360 5.49 -9.12 26.35
N THR A 361 4.88 -10.11 26.99
CA THR A 361 3.79 -9.94 27.97
C THR A 361 4.23 -10.08 29.41
N ALA A 362 5.42 -10.66 29.67
CA ALA A 362 5.92 -10.80 31.03
C ALA A 362 6.42 -9.47 31.61
N GLY A 363 6.16 -9.27 32.91
CA GLY A 363 6.58 -8.06 33.61
C GLY A 363 5.88 -6.81 33.08
N THR A 364 6.66 -5.84 32.58
CA THR A 364 6.11 -4.66 31.89
C THR A 364 5.99 -4.96 30.40
N PRO A 365 4.78 -5.09 29.85
CA PRO A 365 4.62 -5.52 28.46
C PRO A 365 5.23 -4.52 27.49
N LYS A 366 5.92 -5.03 26.46
CA LYS A 366 6.62 -4.20 25.47
C LYS A 366 6.60 -4.82 24.08
N ILE A 367 6.58 -3.98 23.07
CA ILE A 367 6.75 -4.40 21.68
C ILE A 367 8.22 -4.73 21.47
N SER A 368 8.49 -5.94 21.00
CA SER A 368 9.86 -6.42 20.72
C SER A 368 10.23 -6.32 19.25
N ALA A 369 9.25 -6.43 18.36
CA ALA A 369 9.41 -6.28 16.91
C ALA A 369 8.04 -6.04 16.26
N LEU A 370 8.05 -5.55 15.02
CA LEU A 370 6.90 -5.49 14.13
C LEU A 370 7.28 -6.08 12.76
N LYS A 371 6.37 -6.83 12.14
CA LYS A 371 6.47 -7.25 10.73
C LYS A 371 5.41 -6.53 9.91
N ALA A 372 5.82 -5.89 8.83
CA ALA A 372 4.97 -5.08 7.96
C ALA A 372 4.78 -5.78 6.61
N TYR A 373 3.55 -6.17 6.31
CA TYR A 373 3.18 -6.93 5.12
C TYR A 373 2.41 -6.04 4.12
N PRO A 374 2.99 -5.77 2.94
CA PRO A 374 2.28 -5.17 1.82
C PRO A 374 1.02 -5.95 1.43
N VAL A 375 -0.07 -5.24 1.18
CA VAL A 375 -1.30 -5.80 0.63
C VAL A 375 -1.69 -5.01 -0.62
N TYR A 376 -2.05 -5.71 -1.68
CA TYR A 376 -2.61 -5.13 -2.89
C TYR A 376 -4.07 -5.53 -3.03
N LEU A 377 -4.95 -4.55 -3.23
CA LEU A 377 -6.35 -4.76 -3.54
C LEU A 377 -6.52 -4.90 -5.04
N GLU A 378 -6.24 -6.09 -5.56
CA GLU A 378 -6.51 -6.37 -6.96
C GLU A 378 -8.01 -6.51 -7.19
N ASP A 379 -8.58 -5.58 -7.95
CA ASP A 379 -10.04 -5.50 -8.16
C ASP A 379 -10.83 -5.64 -6.84
N TYR A 380 -10.32 -4.95 -5.81
CA TYR A 380 -10.89 -4.88 -4.46
C TYR A 380 -10.75 -6.18 -3.62
N VAL A 381 -10.00 -7.17 -4.10
CA VAL A 381 -9.64 -8.40 -3.39
C VAL A 381 -8.23 -8.26 -2.80
N PRO A 382 -8.04 -8.30 -1.47
CA PRO A 382 -6.70 -8.26 -0.88
C PRO A 382 -5.88 -9.50 -1.23
N LYS A 383 -4.67 -9.25 -1.75
CA LYS A 383 -3.65 -10.25 -2.07
C LYS A 383 -2.30 -9.82 -1.50
N PHE A 384 -1.44 -10.80 -1.18
CA PHE A 384 -0.06 -10.50 -0.84
C PHE A 384 0.69 -10.18 -2.11
N VAL A 385 1.70 -9.31 -2.01
CA VAL A 385 2.57 -8.99 -3.13
C VAL A 385 4.00 -9.39 -2.85
N SER A 386 4.74 -9.62 -3.92
CA SER A 386 6.15 -10.02 -3.90
C SER A 386 6.99 -9.12 -4.80
N GLY A 387 8.32 -9.33 -4.77
CA GLY A 387 9.25 -8.69 -5.69
C GLY A 387 9.18 -7.16 -5.69
N ASP A 388 9.16 -6.58 -6.89
CA ASP A 388 9.37 -5.15 -7.09
C ASP A 388 8.22 -4.32 -6.53
N LEU A 389 6.97 -4.78 -6.65
CA LEU A 389 5.81 -4.11 -6.07
C LEU A 389 5.87 -4.06 -4.54
N ALA A 390 6.21 -5.19 -3.90
CA ALA A 390 6.37 -5.24 -2.44
C ALA A 390 7.51 -4.32 -1.97
N ASN A 391 8.66 -4.39 -2.64
CA ASN A 391 9.83 -3.59 -2.29
C ASN A 391 9.60 -2.09 -2.54
N ALA A 392 8.92 -1.71 -3.61
CA ALA A 392 8.57 -0.32 -3.90
C ALA A 392 7.69 0.28 -2.79
N LEU A 393 6.67 -0.47 -2.34
CA LEU A 393 5.83 -0.05 -1.22
C LEU A 393 6.67 0.06 0.07
N LEU A 394 7.45 -0.97 0.42
CA LEU A 394 8.21 -0.99 1.66
C LEU A 394 9.30 0.09 1.72
N LYS A 395 10.00 0.37 0.61
CA LYS A 395 10.93 1.51 0.51
C LYS A 395 10.23 2.83 0.78
N ARG A 396 9.02 3.03 0.23
CA ARG A 396 8.21 4.22 0.47
C ARG A 396 7.79 4.34 1.94
N ILE A 397 7.31 3.26 2.53
CA ILE A 397 6.94 3.23 3.96
C ILE A 397 8.15 3.56 4.82
N ALA A 398 9.32 3.04 4.47
CA ALA A 398 10.54 3.28 5.22
C ALA A 398 11.07 4.72 5.09
N GLU A 399 10.99 5.28 3.90
CA GLU A 399 11.25 6.71 3.66
C GLU A 399 10.31 7.61 4.47
N PHE A 400 9.07 7.15 4.70
CA PHE A 400 8.05 7.92 5.40
C PHE A 400 8.00 7.68 6.90
N SER A 401 8.90 6.84 7.40
CA SER A 401 9.02 6.56 8.82
C SER A 401 9.92 7.56 9.51
N SER A 402 9.74 7.73 10.82
CA SER A 402 10.64 8.56 11.64
C SER A 402 12.07 8.01 11.62
N PRO A 403 13.11 8.85 11.66
CA PRO A 403 14.52 8.42 11.56
C PRO A 403 14.98 7.40 12.61
N GLU A 404 14.29 7.33 13.75
CA GLU A 404 14.54 6.42 14.87
C GLU A 404 13.97 5.00 14.64
N VAL A 405 13.18 4.82 13.59
CA VAL A 405 12.61 3.51 13.23
C VAL A 405 13.57 2.80 12.27
N GLY A 406 13.99 1.60 12.66
CA GLY A 406 14.75 0.70 11.79
C GLY A 406 13.82 -0.13 10.92
N ILE A 407 14.05 -0.15 9.60
CA ILE A 407 13.24 -0.92 8.66
C ILE A 407 14.14 -1.72 7.75
N SER A 408 13.91 -3.03 7.74
CA SER A 408 14.78 -4.03 7.12
C SER A 408 13.93 -4.81 6.13
N LEU A 409 14.23 -4.72 4.83
CA LEU A 409 13.40 -5.38 3.81
C LEU A 409 13.69 -6.89 3.84
N ARG A 410 12.63 -7.68 3.73
CA ARG A 410 12.66 -9.15 3.63
C ARG A 410 11.82 -9.56 2.42
N SER A 411 11.78 -10.85 2.14
CA SER A 411 11.01 -11.39 1.01
C SER A 411 9.50 -11.24 1.29
N GLY A 412 8.88 -10.18 0.75
CA GLY A 412 7.44 -9.94 0.88
C GLY A 412 6.97 -9.22 2.14
N PHE A 413 7.87 -8.79 3.00
CA PHE A 413 7.55 -8.03 4.21
C PHE A 413 8.76 -7.22 4.66
N ALA A 414 8.59 -6.33 5.63
CA ALA A 414 9.70 -5.67 6.33
C ALA A 414 9.68 -6.00 7.81
N GLU A 415 10.87 -6.15 8.40
CA GLU A 415 11.05 -6.13 9.84
C GLU A 415 11.24 -4.69 10.30
N VAL A 416 10.54 -4.32 11.37
CA VAL A 416 10.51 -2.98 11.91
C VAL A 416 10.91 -3.02 13.38
N THR A 417 11.93 -2.24 13.72
CA THR A 417 12.44 -2.02 15.08
C THR A 417 12.21 -0.57 15.47
N PHE A 418 11.92 -0.35 16.75
CA PHE A 418 11.74 0.99 17.31
C PHE A 418 12.94 1.31 18.21
N ASP A 419 13.47 2.54 18.09
CA ASP A 419 14.63 3.02 18.88
C ASP A 419 15.96 2.31 18.55
N GLU A 420 16.01 1.62 17.41
CA GLU A 420 17.20 0.94 16.88
C GLU A 420 17.27 1.14 15.35
N PRO A 421 17.79 2.28 14.87
CA PRO A 421 17.89 2.55 13.43
C PRO A 421 18.87 1.57 12.77
N ILE A 422 18.49 1.09 11.58
CA ILE A 422 19.30 0.14 10.81
C ILE A 422 20.27 0.90 9.93
N GLN A 423 21.55 0.56 10.04
CA GLN A 423 22.57 1.12 9.17
C GLN A 423 22.50 0.46 7.79
N ALA A 424 22.44 1.30 6.75
CA ALA A 424 22.51 0.84 5.38
C ALA A 424 23.88 0.19 5.12
N LYS A 425 23.86 -1.00 4.50
CA LYS A 425 25.05 -1.73 4.08
C LYS A 425 25.23 -1.58 2.57
N GLU A 426 26.40 -1.12 2.15
CA GLU A 426 26.78 -1.07 0.73
C GLU A 426 26.80 -2.49 0.14
N ILE A 427 26.07 -2.67 -0.95
CA ILE A 427 25.91 -3.96 -1.65
C ILE A 427 26.71 -3.96 -2.95
N ASP A 428 26.59 -2.89 -3.74
CA ASP A 428 27.16 -2.83 -5.08
C ASP A 428 27.52 -1.40 -5.49
N GLN A 429 28.43 -1.29 -6.45
CA GLN A 429 28.85 -0.03 -7.05
C GLN A 429 28.91 -0.16 -8.56
N LYS A 430 28.20 0.71 -9.27
CA LYS A 430 28.18 0.79 -10.74
C LYS A 430 28.80 2.08 -11.22
N VAL A 431 29.63 1.99 -12.27
CA VAL A 431 30.15 3.17 -12.97
C VAL A 431 29.48 3.25 -14.33
N ILE A 432 28.88 4.40 -14.63
CA ILE A 432 28.27 4.67 -15.93
C ILE A 432 28.92 5.90 -16.58
N THR A 433 29.03 5.87 -17.90
CA THR A 433 29.56 6.98 -18.70
C THR A 433 28.43 7.62 -19.48
N LEU A 434 28.26 8.93 -19.31
CA LEU A 434 27.27 9.73 -20.00
C LEU A 434 27.96 10.65 -21.00
N GLU A 435 27.57 10.59 -22.26
CA GLU A 435 28.05 11.53 -23.28
C GLU A 435 27.49 12.94 -23.07
N ALA A 436 28.04 13.94 -23.74
CA ALA A 436 27.50 15.31 -23.68
C ALA A 436 26.02 15.33 -24.09
N GLY A 437 25.16 15.86 -23.22
CA GLY A 437 23.71 15.86 -23.44
C GLY A 437 22.89 15.84 -22.16
N GLU A 438 21.59 15.71 -22.32
CA GLU A 438 20.63 15.46 -21.24
C GLU A 438 20.27 13.98 -21.22
N HIS A 439 20.25 13.40 -20.02
CA HIS A 439 20.02 11.97 -19.81
C HIS A 439 18.99 11.76 -18.71
N ILE A 440 18.19 10.70 -18.86
CA ILE A 440 17.51 10.03 -17.76
C ILE A 440 18.23 8.70 -17.55
N VAL A 441 18.73 8.49 -16.34
CA VAL A 441 19.30 7.22 -15.90
C VAL A 441 18.21 6.50 -15.11
N ASP A 442 17.76 5.35 -15.61
CA ASP A 442 16.88 4.43 -14.90
C ASP A 442 17.72 3.55 -13.96
N LEU A 443 17.63 3.79 -12.65
CA LEU A 443 18.42 3.08 -11.65
C LEU A 443 18.01 1.62 -11.50
N ARG A 444 16.78 1.26 -11.90
CA ARG A 444 16.25 -0.11 -11.81
C ARG A 444 17.03 -1.10 -12.68
N GLN A 445 17.77 -0.60 -13.68
CA GLN A 445 18.69 -1.42 -14.48
C GLN A 445 19.99 -1.82 -13.75
N TYR A 446 20.32 -1.14 -12.65
CA TYR A 446 21.63 -1.21 -12.01
C TYR A 446 21.60 -1.81 -10.61
N SER A 447 20.41 -1.98 -10.01
CA SER A 447 20.23 -2.46 -8.65
C SER A 447 19.04 -3.42 -8.54
N ASN A 448 19.05 -4.26 -7.51
CA ASN A 448 17.84 -5.01 -7.14
C ASN A 448 16.78 -4.05 -6.58
N SER A 449 15.48 -4.41 -6.67
CA SER A 449 14.40 -3.56 -6.16
C SER A 449 14.42 -3.34 -4.64
N ALA A 450 15.05 -4.25 -3.88
CA ALA A 450 15.26 -4.10 -2.44
C ALA A 450 16.41 -3.14 -2.08
N GLU A 451 17.23 -2.73 -3.05
CA GLU A 451 18.34 -1.80 -2.86
C GLU A 451 17.90 -0.35 -3.16
N PHE A 452 18.68 0.60 -2.66
CA PHE A 452 18.48 2.02 -2.96
C PHE A 452 19.82 2.73 -3.22
N LEU A 453 19.77 3.81 -4.01
CA LEU A 453 20.95 4.64 -4.27
C LEU A 453 21.35 5.39 -3.00
N SER A 454 22.42 4.94 -2.35
CA SER A 454 22.92 5.52 -1.10
C SER A 454 23.99 6.59 -1.32
N LYS A 455 24.71 6.53 -2.45
CA LYS A 455 25.72 7.52 -2.79
C LYS A 455 25.90 7.64 -4.29
N LEU A 456 26.12 8.86 -4.75
CA LEU A 456 26.45 9.20 -6.12
C LEU A 456 27.69 10.09 -6.14
N THR A 457 28.65 9.79 -7.00
CA THR A 457 29.82 10.65 -7.25
C THR A 457 29.94 10.94 -8.73
N SER A 458 30.16 12.20 -9.09
CA SER A 458 30.31 12.65 -10.48
C SER A 458 31.73 13.13 -10.75
N SER A 459 32.31 12.72 -11.88
CA SER A 459 33.59 13.28 -12.35
C SER A 459 33.48 14.75 -12.80
N ASN A 460 32.25 15.26 -12.94
CA ASN A 460 31.93 16.66 -13.16
C ASN A 460 31.15 17.24 -11.97
N ALA A 461 31.84 17.95 -11.08
CA ALA A 461 31.25 18.55 -9.89
C ALA A 461 30.21 19.66 -10.18
N GLN A 462 30.12 20.14 -11.42
CA GLN A 462 29.14 21.16 -11.84
C GLN A 462 27.88 20.56 -12.48
N ALA A 463 27.73 19.23 -12.51
CA ALA A 463 26.53 18.61 -13.06
C ALA A 463 25.30 18.94 -12.19
N GLU A 464 24.25 19.46 -12.82
CA GLU A 464 22.95 19.61 -12.19
C GLU A 464 22.21 18.28 -12.29
N LEU A 465 21.85 17.72 -11.13
CA LEU A 465 21.19 16.43 -11.00
C LEU A 465 19.84 16.62 -10.34
N VAL A 466 18.85 15.86 -10.80
CA VAL A 466 17.55 15.75 -10.17
C VAL A 466 17.26 14.27 -9.97
N LEU A 467 16.81 13.87 -8.77
CA LEU A 467 16.34 12.51 -8.55
C LEU A 467 14.83 12.44 -8.82
N GLY A 468 14.36 11.29 -9.27
CA GLY A 468 12.96 11.04 -9.57
C GLY A 468 12.47 9.74 -8.97
N ARG A 469 11.16 9.68 -8.74
CA ARG A 469 10.44 8.50 -8.25
C ARG A 469 9.40 8.07 -9.27
N ASP A 470 9.21 6.77 -9.43
CA ASP A 470 8.06 6.26 -10.17
C ASP A 470 6.76 6.37 -9.37
N LEU A 471 5.74 6.98 -9.96
CA LEU A 471 4.37 6.99 -9.43
C LEU A 471 3.50 5.86 -10.03
N LEU A 472 4.02 5.12 -11.01
CA LEU A 472 3.34 4.05 -11.72
C LEU A 472 3.93 2.68 -11.32
N PHE A 473 3.40 2.04 -10.29
CA PHE A 473 3.88 0.73 -9.84
C PHE A 473 3.55 -0.46 -10.77
N PHE A 474 2.84 -0.23 -11.88
CA PHE A 474 2.28 -1.27 -12.74
C PHE A 474 2.71 -1.11 -14.21
N GLY A 475 3.81 -0.39 -14.45
CA GLY A 475 4.30 -0.13 -15.80
C GLY A 475 5.35 -1.12 -16.30
N ASP A 476 5.85 -2.00 -15.43
CA ASP A 476 6.65 -3.18 -15.76
C ASP A 476 5.78 -4.35 -16.27
N PHE A 477 4.45 -4.22 -16.14
CA PHE A 477 3.46 -5.23 -16.53
C PHE A 477 3.59 -6.55 -15.80
N GLU A 478 4.39 -6.65 -14.75
CA GLU A 478 4.64 -7.91 -14.04
C GLU A 478 3.48 -8.31 -13.14
N ASP A 479 3.29 -9.62 -13.01
CA ASP A 479 2.33 -10.21 -12.07
C ASP A 479 3.04 -10.48 -10.74
N TRP A 480 2.85 -9.56 -9.80
CA TRP A 480 3.51 -9.56 -8.49
C TRP A 480 2.63 -10.09 -7.36
N ASP A 481 1.35 -10.30 -7.61
CA ASP A 481 0.43 -10.75 -6.59
C ASP A 481 0.47 -12.28 -6.43
N SER A 482 -0.19 -12.78 -5.39
CA SER A 482 0.00 -14.15 -4.94
C SER A 482 -1.21 -15.05 -5.19
N ASP A 483 -1.61 -15.22 -6.45
CA ASP A 483 -2.63 -16.19 -6.83
C ASP A 483 -2.20 -17.11 -8.00
N ASP A 484 -3.16 -17.87 -8.54
CA ASP A 484 -2.96 -18.79 -9.67
C ASP A 484 -3.27 -18.20 -11.04
N GLU A 485 -3.84 -17.00 -11.11
CA GLU A 485 -4.01 -16.23 -12.34
C GLU A 485 -2.63 -15.66 -12.76
N LYS A 486 -2.34 -15.61 -14.05
CA LYS A 486 -0.99 -15.32 -14.55
C LYS A 486 -1.05 -14.41 -15.75
N GLY A 487 -0.09 -13.50 -15.82
CA GLY A 487 0.01 -12.56 -16.93
C GLY A 487 -1.05 -11.46 -16.86
N GLU A 488 -1.52 -11.14 -15.65
CA GLU A 488 -2.48 -10.09 -15.43
C GLU A 488 -1.82 -8.72 -15.49
N VAL A 489 -2.56 -7.76 -16.04
CA VAL A 489 -2.16 -6.35 -16.13
C VAL A 489 -3.36 -5.49 -15.76
N SER A 490 -3.93 -5.80 -14.61
CA SER A 490 -5.26 -5.40 -14.14
C SER A 490 -5.49 -3.89 -14.06
N ARG A 491 -4.43 -3.07 -14.13
CA ARG A 491 -4.51 -1.60 -14.15
C ARG A 491 -4.53 -0.98 -15.55
N TRP A 492 -4.36 -1.78 -16.61
CA TRP A 492 -4.43 -1.34 -18.01
C TRP A 492 -5.72 -1.82 -18.66
N LEU A 493 -6.33 -0.99 -19.52
CA LEU A 493 -7.52 -1.39 -20.30
C LEU A 493 -7.10 -2.19 -21.53
N ILE A 494 -7.28 -3.50 -21.45
CA ILE A 494 -7.03 -4.46 -22.52
C ILE A 494 -8.37 -5.02 -23.00
N GLU A 495 -9.06 -4.25 -23.83
CA GLU A 495 -10.39 -4.62 -24.35
C GLU A 495 -10.34 -5.17 -25.78
N ALA A 496 -9.19 -5.08 -26.45
CA ALA A 496 -9.00 -5.50 -27.82
C ALA A 496 -8.11 -6.72 -27.91
N ASP A 497 -8.47 -7.68 -28.77
CA ASP A 497 -7.72 -8.90 -29.07
C ASP A 497 -6.29 -8.63 -29.59
N ASP A 498 -5.99 -7.39 -29.94
CA ASP A 498 -4.72 -6.94 -30.48
C ASP A 498 -3.76 -6.34 -29.43
N ILE A 499 -4.16 -6.38 -28.15
CA ILE A 499 -3.34 -6.00 -27.00
C ILE A 499 -3.18 -7.24 -26.12
N THR A 500 -1.95 -7.67 -25.84
CA THR A 500 -1.69 -8.89 -25.05
C THR A 500 -0.47 -8.74 -24.15
N PRO A 501 -0.54 -9.19 -22.88
CA PRO A 501 0.65 -9.47 -22.09
C PRO A 501 1.50 -10.54 -22.79
N CYS A 502 2.81 -10.34 -22.92
CA CYS A 502 3.64 -11.20 -23.76
C CYS A 502 5.02 -11.51 -23.18
N LEU A 503 5.33 -12.81 -23.07
CA LEU A 503 6.56 -13.33 -22.46
C LEU A 503 7.83 -13.14 -23.33
N VAL A 504 7.65 -13.08 -24.65
CA VAL A 504 8.74 -12.88 -25.63
C VAL A 504 8.97 -11.39 -25.95
N GLY A 505 8.09 -10.52 -25.46
CA GLY A 505 8.02 -9.11 -25.80
C GLY A 505 8.44 -8.18 -24.66
N LYS A 506 9.32 -8.65 -23.78
CA LYS A 506 9.79 -7.91 -22.61
C LYS A 506 11.16 -7.30 -22.82
N TYR A 507 11.41 -6.21 -22.11
CA TYR A 507 12.71 -5.58 -21.96
C TYR A 507 13.44 -6.13 -20.73
N ARG A 508 12.78 -6.16 -19.57
CA ARG A 508 13.27 -6.73 -18.30
C ARG A 508 12.24 -7.73 -17.76
N GLY A 509 12.58 -8.43 -16.68
CA GLY A 509 11.64 -9.28 -15.97
C GLY A 509 11.15 -10.48 -16.79
N VAL A 510 9.86 -10.73 -16.73
CA VAL A 510 9.18 -11.90 -17.23
C VAL A 510 8.18 -11.59 -18.34
N GLN A 511 7.52 -10.43 -18.30
CA GLN A 511 6.54 -10.05 -19.29
C GLN A 511 6.61 -8.56 -19.65
N GLY A 512 6.15 -8.23 -20.84
CA GLY A 512 5.85 -6.86 -21.25
C GLY A 512 4.46 -6.82 -21.89
N LEU A 513 4.13 -5.69 -22.50
CA LEU A 513 2.86 -5.50 -23.21
C LEU A 513 3.07 -5.43 -24.73
N CYS A 514 2.35 -6.26 -25.47
CA CYS A 514 2.39 -6.32 -26.92
C CYS A 514 1.12 -5.71 -27.54
N LEU A 515 1.30 -4.83 -28.52
CA LEU A 515 0.25 -4.28 -29.37
C LEU A 515 0.49 -4.74 -30.80
N GLN A 516 -0.49 -5.35 -31.44
CA GLN A 516 -0.41 -5.85 -32.82
C GLN A 516 -1.37 -5.09 -33.71
N ARG A 517 -1.00 -4.81 -34.96
CA ARG A 517 -1.88 -4.17 -35.97
C ARG A 517 -1.60 -4.71 -37.36
N THR A 518 -2.55 -4.51 -38.25
CA THR A 518 -2.39 -4.76 -39.69
C THR A 518 -2.74 -3.51 -40.50
N GLN A 519 -2.27 -3.44 -41.73
CA GLN A 519 -2.63 -2.38 -42.68
C GLN A 519 -4.14 -2.24 -42.94
N PHE A 520 -4.94 -3.27 -42.62
CA PHE A 520 -6.38 -3.27 -42.85
C PHE A 520 -7.17 -2.63 -41.72
N ASN A 521 -6.52 -2.33 -40.60
CA ASN A 521 -7.21 -1.68 -39.53
C ASN A 521 -7.35 -0.16 -39.78
N GLU A 522 -8.49 0.41 -39.41
CA GLU A 522 -8.82 1.81 -39.75
C GLU A 522 -8.49 2.82 -38.65
N THR A 523 -8.30 2.37 -37.40
CA THR A 523 -8.08 3.22 -36.22
C THR A 523 -6.82 2.79 -35.45
N PRO A 524 -6.21 3.66 -34.64
CA PRO A 524 -5.17 3.23 -33.69
C PRO A 524 -5.73 2.26 -32.64
N THR A 525 -4.95 1.26 -32.24
CA THR A 525 -5.22 0.56 -30.97
C THR A 525 -4.78 1.45 -29.81
N ARG A 526 -5.52 1.41 -28.70
CA ARG A 526 -5.31 2.27 -27.53
C ARG A 526 -5.31 1.41 -26.28
N VAL A 527 -4.32 1.62 -25.43
CA VAL A 527 -4.22 1.01 -24.10
C VAL A 527 -4.15 2.12 -23.05
N PRO A 528 -5.32 2.61 -22.57
CA PRO A 528 -5.37 3.54 -21.45
C PRO A 528 -4.90 2.89 -20.15
N PHE A 529 -4.22 3.66 -19.31
CA PHE A 529 -4.08 3.32 -17.90
C PHE A 529 -5.40 3.66 -17.18
N LYS A 530 -5.94 2.74 -16.38
CA LYS A 530 -7.31 2.84 -15.82
C LYS A 530 -7.47 4.00 -14.84
N HIS A 531 -6.40 4.42 -14.17
CA HIS A 531 -6.48 5.32 -13.02
C HIS A 531 -5.80 6.66 -13.28
N THR A 532 -6.26 7.69 -12.57
CA THR A 532 -5.53 8.96 -12.49
C THR A 532 -4.31 8.78 -11.60
N ILE A 533 -3.13 9.12 -12.10
CA ILE A 533 -1.90 9.18 -11.31
C ILE A 533 -1.86 10.54 -10.63
N ARG A 534 -1.90 10.57 -9.30
CA ARG A 534 -1.83 11.79 -8.53
C ARG A 534 -0.40 12.06 -8.07
N THR A 535 0.00 13.32 -8.11
CA THR A 535 1.34 13.70 -7.64
C THR A 535 1.48 13.45 -6.16
N MET A 536 2.71 13.12 -5.77
CA MET A 536 3.06 12.77 -4.41
C MET A 536 4.12 13.75 -3.88
N PRO A 537 3.99 14.25 -2.63
CA PRO A 537 5.07 14.98 -1.99
C PRO A 537 6.31 14.10 -1.86
N ILE A 538 7.49 14.68 -2.07
CA ILE A 538 8.74 13.91 -2.03
C ILE A 538 9.18 13.61 -0.60
N THR A 539 8.82 14.48 0.35
CA THR A 539 8.93 14.20 1.79
C THR A 539 7.55 13.90 2.36
N PRO A 540 7.44 13.10 3.44
CA PRO A 540 6.18 12.90 4.15
C PRO A 540 5.53 14.24 4.44
N ALA A 541 4.36 14.47 3.87
CA ALA A 541 3.65 15.72 4.06
C ALA A 541 2.15 15.48 3.99
N PRO A 542 1.35 16.26 4.74
CA PRO A 542 -0.07 16.04 4.83
C PRO A 542 -0.81 16.35 3.51
N SER A 543 -0.17 17.04 2.55
CA SER A 543 -0.83 17.52 1.33
C SER A 543 0.02 17.34 0.07
N THR A 544 -0.64 16.92 -1.01
CA THR A 544 -0.09 16.82 -2.38
C THR A 544 0.33 18.16 -2.98
N ALA A 545 -0.10 19.30 -2.43
CA ALA A 545 0.34 20.63 -2.85
C ALA A 545 1.86 20.84 -2.70
N LEU A 546 2.52 19.99 -1.90
CA LEU A 546 3.97 20.02 -1.72
C LEU A 546 4.73 19.19 -2.78
N ALA A 547 4.01 18.49 -3.66
CA ALA A 547 4.59 17.80 -4.80
C ALA A 547 5.11 18.80 -5.84
N TYR A 548 6.16 18.42 -6.55
CA TYR A 548 6.69 19.22 -7.65
C TYR A 548 5.82 19.11 -8.91
N HIS A 549 5.98 20.08 -9.79
CA HIS A 549 5.15 20.26 -10.99
C HIS A 549 5.73 19.55 -12.21
N GLU A 550 6.96 19.05 -12.12
CA GLU A 550 7.68 18.43 -13.23
C GLU A 550 7.56 16.91 -13.16
N LEU A 551 7.01 16.33 -14.21
CA LEU A 551 6.88 14.88 -14.42
C LEU A 551 7.49 14.47 -15.77
N SER A 552 7.81 13.19 -15.93
CA SER A 552 8.11 12.60 -17.23
C SER A 552 7.40 11.27 -17.37
N LEU A 553 6.64 11.10 -18.46
CA LEU A 553 6.27 9.77 -18.95
C LEU A 553 7.49 9.17 -19.63
N PHE A 554 7.99 8.06 -19.13
CA PHE A 554 9.19 7.37 -19.60
C PHE A 554 8.92 5.88 -19.74
N GLY A 555 9.68 5.17 -20.58
CA GLY A 555 9.60 3.72 -20.68
C GLY A 555 10.37 3.19 -21.88
N TYR A 556 10.25 1.89 -22.14
CA TYR A 556 10.95 1.20 -23.21
C TYR A 556 9.98 0.73 -24.27
N ALA A 557 10.38 0.88 -25.53
CA ALA A 557 9.61 0.42 -26.68
C ALA A 557 10.50 -0.26 -27.70
N LYS A 558 10.01 -1.37 -28.27
CA LYS A 558 10.56 -2.02 -29.47
C LYS A 558 9.46 -2.06 -30.53
N GLY A 559 9.80 -1.74 -31.78
CA GLY A 559 8.87 -1.72 -32.89
C GLY A 559 9.28 -2.71 -33.98
N GLU A 560 8.33 -3.49 -34.48
CA GLU A 560 8.47 -4.34 -35.65
C GLU A 560 7.44 -3.90 -36.68
N ASN A 561 7.88 -3.10 -37.68
CA ASN A 561 7.00 -2.39 -38.61
C ASN A 561 5.90 -1.60 -37.89
N ALA A 562 6.15 -1.15 -36.65
CA ALA A 562 5.19 -0.47 -35.81
C ALA A 562 4.65 0.77 -36.53
N GLY A 563 3.35 1.01 -36.42
CA GLY A 563 2.81 2.31 -36.79
C GLY A 563 3.29 3.40 -35.84
N GLU A 564 2.83 4.62 -36.08
CA GLU A 564 3.18 5.75 -35.22
C GLU A 564 2.71 5.49 -33.77
N PHE A 565 3.63 5.63 -32.82
CA PHE A 565 3.40 5.39 -31.39
C PHE A 565 3.24 6.71 -30.64
N LYS A 566 2.16 6.86 -29.89
CA LYS A 566 1.76 8.10 -29.21
C LYS A 566 1.33 7.88 -27.77
N ALA A 567 1.37 8.96 -26.99
CA ALA A 567 0.65 9.09 -25.73
C ALA A 567 -0.39 10.20 -25.81
N ASP A 568 -1.61 9.92 -25.40
CA ASP A 568 -2.62 10.92 -25.07
C ASP A 568 -2.53 11.21 -23.57
N ILE A 569 -2.37 12.47 -23.20
CA ILE A 569 -2.11 12.92 -21.82
C ILE A 569 -3.16 13.96 -21.43
N ARG A 570 -3.74 13.79 -20.25
CA ARG A 570 -4.68 14.73 -19.63
C ARG A 570 -4.13 15.18 -18.28
N ILE A 571 -4.16 16.48 -18.05
CA ILE A 571 -3.87 17.07 -16.74
C ILE A 571 -5.21 17.40 -16.08
N LEU A 572 -5.39 16.90 -14.87
CA LEU A 572 -6.61 17.02 -14.08
C LEU A 572 -6.32 17.70 -12.73
N THR A 573 -7.40 18.15 -12.11
CA THR A 573 -7.46 18.58 -10.70
C THR A 573 -6.94 17.52 -9.73
N SER A 574 -6.61 17.96 -8.52
CA SER A 574 -5.99 17.17 -7.46
C SER A 574 -6.87 16.11 -6.81
N GLU A 575 -8.19 16.25 -6.91
CA GLU A 575 -9.12 15.35 -6.23
C GLU A 575 -10.25 14.85 -7.12
N ASP A 576 -10.89 15.75 -7.87
CA ASP A 576 -11.90 15.39 -8.87
C ASP A 576 -11.28 15.09 -10.25
N SER A 577 -12.10 15.12 -11.31
CA SER A 577 -11.70 14.81 -12.69
C SER A 577 -11.87 15.99 -13.66
N LEU A 578 -11.89 17.24 -13.18
CA LEU A 578 -11.90 18.41 -14.06
C LEU A 578 -10.57 18.55 -14.80
N ILE A 579 -10.64 18.86 -16.09
CA ILE A 579 -9.50 18.83 -17.02
C ILE A 579 -8.94 20.24 -17.20
N PHE A 580 -7.64 20.41 -16.93
CA PHE A 580 -6.88 21.62 -17.25
C PHE A 580 -6.42 21.64 -18.71
N SER A 581 -5.96 20.50 -19.21
CA SER A 581 -5.46 20.38 -20.58
C SER A 581 -5.47 18.94 -21.07
N GLU A 582 -5.61 18.77 -22.38
CA GLU A 582 -5.40 17.52 -23.09
C GLU A 582 -4.36 17.73 -24.18
N SER A 583 -3.49 16.74 -24.39
CA SER A 583 -2.46 16.78 -25.42
C SER A 583 -2.16 15.39 -25.96
N THR A 584 -1.61 15.33 -27.17
CA THR A 584 -1.12 14.09 -27.77
C THR A 584 0.35 14.28 -28.14
N ALA A 585 1.21 13.39 -27.66
CA ALA A 585 2.64 13.39 -27.94
C ALA A 585 3.02 12.21 -28.84
N GLN A 586 3.80 12.46 -29.89
CA GLN A 586 4.44 11.39 -30.66
C GLN A 586 5.66 10.88 -29.88
N LEU A 587 5.62 9.62 -29.47
CA LEU A 587 6.69 8.99 -28.69
C LEU A 587 7.74 8.33 -29.59
N LYS A 588 7.30 7.65 -30.66
CA LYS A 588 8.16 7.10 -31.70
C LYS A 588 7.51 7.24 -33.08
N PRO A 589 8.31 7.51 -34.14
CA PRO A 589 7.81 7.45 -35.51
C PRO A 589 7.45 6.01 -35.90
N ALA A 590 6.68 5.86 -36.98
CA ALA A 590 6.44 4.54 -37.57
C ALA A 590 7.76 3.92 -38.07
N GLY A 591 7.91 2.61 -37.91
CA GLY A 591 9.06 1.84 -38.39
C GLY A 591 9.45 0.69 -37.48
N SER A 592 10.60 0.09 -37.79
CA SER A 592 11.22 -0.95 -36.98
C SER A 592 12.39 -0.39 -36.18
N TYR A 593 12.45 -0.73 -34.90
CA TYR A 593 13.52 -0.33 -33.99
C TYR A 593 13.63 -1.34 -32.85
N GLU A 594 14.86 -1.63 -32.46
CA GLU A 594 15.15 -2.38 -31.24
C GLU A 594 14.72 -1.60 -30.00
N TRP A 595 14.77 -2.25 -28.82
CA TRP A 595 14.46 -1.61 -27.54
C TRP A 595 15.16 -0.27 -27.38
N GLN A 596 14.36 0.78 -27.25
CA GLN A 596 14.80 2.15 -27.04
C GLN A 596 13.89 2.82 -26.02
N THR A 597 14.44 3.75 -25.27
CA THR A 597 13.64 4.60 -24.40
C THR A 597 12.74 5.53 -25.21
N PHE A 598 11.55 5.82 -24.67
CA PHE A 598 10.75 6.99 -25.05
C PHE A 598 10.58 7.91 -23.83
N ARG A 599 10.27 9.18 -24.08
CA ARG A 599 10.09 10.19 -23.03
C ARG A 599 9.14 11.27 -23.51
N GLN A 600 8.24 11.69 -22.63
CA GLN A 600 7.47 12.92 -22.76
C GLN A 600 7.48 13.65 -21.42
N ASP A 601 8.03 14.86 -21.39
CA ASP A 601 7.98 15.72 -20.21
C ASP A 601 6.59 16.36 -20.06
N ILE A 602 6.14 16.47 -18.81
CA ILE A 602 4.84 17.02 -18.44
C ILE A 602 5.07 18.02 -17.33
N THR A 603 4.65 19.26 -17.54
CA THR A 603 4.69 20.31 -16.52
C THR A 603 3.26 20.66 -16.11
N LEU A 604 2.97 20.52 -14.82
CA LEU A 604 1.68 20.87 -14.25
C LEU A 604 1.53 22.40 -14.12
N PRO A 605 0.31 22.95 -14.32
CA PRO A 605 0.02 24.34 -14.03
C PRO A 605 0.36 24.76 -12.59
N ASP A 606 0.71 26.03 -12.42
CA ASP A 606 0.93 26.66 -11.11
C ASP A 606 -0.30 26.48 -10.20
N ASP A 607 -0.09 26.26 -8.89
CA ASP A 607 -1.19 25.99 -7.94
C ASP A 607 -2.14 27.19 -7.75
N SER A 608 -1.76 28.39 -8.21
CA SER A 608 -2.68 29.54 -8.29
C SER A 608 -3.76 29.38 -9.36
N VAL A 609 -3.60 28.45 -10.30
CA VAL A 609 -4.61 28.09 -11.29
C VAL A 609 -5.41 26.92 -10.77
N VAL A 610 -6.69 27.17 -10.51
CA VAL A 610 -7.60 26.19 -9.92
C VAL A 610 -8.87 26.02 -10.75
N LEU A 611 -9.50 24.85 -10.67
CA LEU A 611 -10.79 24.55 -11.30
C LEU A 611 -11.82 24.06 -10.27
N GLY A 612 -13.10 24.18 -10.64
CA GLY A 612 -14.22 23.72 -9.82
C GLY A 612 -14.59 24.66 -8.68
N ASP A 613 -15.68 24.34 -8.00
CA ASP A 613 -16.21 25.15 -6.89
C ASP A 613 -15.30 25.08 -5.65
N GLU A 614 -14.55 23.98 -5.51
CA GLU A 614 -13.59 23.75 -4.42
C GLU A 614 -12.23 24.41 -4.66
N GLY A 615 -11.97 24.92 -5.88
CA GLY A 615 -10.70 25.55 -6.21
C GLY A 615 -9.53 24.57 -6.15
N LEU A 616 -9.63 23.44 -6.86
CA LEU A 616 -8.62 22.38 -6.86
C LEU A 616 -7.48 22.68 -7.86
N PRO A 617 -6.19 22.54 -7.44
CA PRO A 617 -5.04 22.72 -8.33
C PRO A 617 -4.80 21.50 -9.23
N ALA A 618 -3.94 21.65 -10.24
CA ALA A 618 -3.61 20.60 -11.20
C ALA A 618 -2.62 19.58 -10.63
N ARG A 619 -3.10 18.45 -10.09
CA ARG A 619 -2.28 17.40 -9.46
C ARG A 619 -2.61 15.97 -9.89
N GLY A 620 -3.43 15.81 -10.93
CA GLY A 620 -3.75 14.52 -11.53
C GLY A 620 -3.25 14.41 -12.97
N VAL A 621 -2.76 13.25 -13.36
CA VAL A 621 -2.41 12.92 -14.75
C VAL A 621 -3.09 11.61 -15.14
N GLN A 622 -3.83 11.64 -16.24
CA GLN A 622 -4.25 10.43 -16.95
C GLN A 622 -3.49 10.34 -18.26
N PHE A 623 -3.18 9.11 -18.67
CA PHE A 623 -2.59 8.89 -19.98
C PHE A 623 -3.07 7.59 -20.61
N GLY A 624 -3.00 7.54 -21.93
CA GLY A 624 -3.19 6.32 -22.70
C GLY A 624 -2.17 6.24 -23.82
N LEU A 625 -1.71 5.02 -24.08
CA LEU A 625 -0.73 4.74 -25.12
C LEU A 625 -1.46 4.25 -26.37
N SER A 626 -0.97 4.59 -27.56
CA SER A 626 -1.63 4.17 -28.80
C SER A 626 -0.66 3.92 -29.93
N MET A 627 -0.97 2.93 -30.75
CA MET A 627 -0.24 2.62 -31.98
C MET A 627 -1.18 2.70 -33.19
N ALA A 628 -0.80 3.51 -34.17
CA ALA A 628 -1.50 3.57 -35.45
C ALA A 628 -1.32 2.26 -36.26
N PRO A 629 -2.21 1.94 -37.21
CA PRO A 629 -1.97 0.88 -38.18
C PRO A 629 -0.69 1.12 -38.99
N PRO A 630 0.05 0.08 -39.40
CA PRO A 630 1.19 0.22 -40.29
C PRO A 630 0.72 0.60 -41.70
N SER A 631 1.63 1.19 -42.49
CA SER A 631 1.33 1.53 -43.89
C SER A 631 1.16 0.30 -44.78
N SER A 632 1.78 -0.82 -44.42
CA SER A 632 1.63 -2.11 -45.09
C SER A 632 1.93 -3.28 -44.16
N GLY A 633 1.35 -4.45 -44.44
CA GLY A 633 1.61 -5.70 -43.73
C GLY A 633 1.06 -5.75 -42.30
N GLU A 634 1.78 -6.48 -41.45
CA GLU A 634 1.52 -6.63 -40.01
C GLU A 634 2.57 -5.86 -39.22
N SER A 635 2.23 -5.46 -38.00
CA SER A 635 3.13 -4.74 -37.11
C SER A 635 2.95 -5.15 -35.66
N ALA A 636 4.02 -5.06 -34.90
CA ALA A 636 4.01 -5.21 -33.45
C ALA A 636 4.75 -4.05 -32.77
N LEU A 637 4.23 -3.60 -31.64
CA LEU A 637 4.89 -2.72 -30.69
C LEU A 637 4.94 -3.43 -29.34
N PHE A 638 6.13 -3.48 -28.77
CA PHE A 638 6.41 -4.07 -27.48
C PHE A 638 6.73 -2.94 -26.51
N LEU A 639 6.11 -2.96 -25.35
CA LEU A 639 6.24 -1.94 -24.30
C LEU A 639 6.62 -2.61 -22.99
N ASP A 640 7.49 -1.95 -22.24
CA ASP A 640 7.92 -2.43 -20.92
C ASP A 640 8.49 -1.29 -20.07
N ASP A 641 8.57 -1.50 -18.75
CA ASP A 641 9.22 -0.64 -17.76
C ASP A 641 8.75 0.84 -17.81
N ILE A 642 7.46 1.04 -18.07
CA ILE A 642 6.84 2.36 -18.14
C ILE A 642 6.81 3.01 -16.76
N ALA A 643 7.15 4.29 -16.69
CA ALA A 643 7.20 5.07 -15.46
C ALA A 643 6.50 6.41 -15.65
N MET A 644 5.79 6.84 -14.60
CA MET A 644 5.39 8.24 -14.43
C MET A 644 6.30 8.85 -13.40
N ILE A 645 7.41 9.43 -13.87
CA ILE A 645 8.48 9.90 -12.99
C ILE A 645 8.09 11.26 -12.43
N SER A 646 8.04 11.38 -11.10
CA SER A 646 7.97 12.67 -10.42
C SER A 646 9.36 13.15 -10.03
N TRP A 647 9.71 14.36 -10.45
CA TRP A 647 11.04 14.93 -10.25
C TRP A 647 11.13 15.81 -9.02
N GLN A 648 12.25 15.70 -8.29
CA GLN A 648 12.54 16.58 -7.17
C GLN A 648 13.15 17.92 -7.57
N ARG A 649 13.48 18.78 -6.58
CA ARG A 649 14.34 19.95 -6.85
C ARG A 649 15.77 19.52 -7.20
N PRO A 650 16.49 20.31 -8.01
CA PRO A 650 17.90 20.04 -8.27
C PRO A 650 18.70 19.83 -6.98
N VAL A 651 19.42 18.73 -6.95
CA VAL A 651 20.30 18.34 -5.85
C VAL A 651 21.67 18.95 -6.11
N GLN A 652 22.19 19.68 -5.11
CA GLN A 652 23.54 20.21 -5.18
C GLN A 652 24.54 19.16 -4.70
N LEU A 653 25.51 18.84 -5.56
CA LEU A 653 26.61 17.94 -5.22
C LEU A 653 27.58 18.66 -4.27
N GLN A 654 27.82 18.07 -3.10
CA GLN A 654 28.84 18.55 -2.16
C GLN A 654 30.17 17.90 -2.52
N SER A 655 31.14 18.69 -2.99
CA SER A 655 32.43 18.18 -3.50
C SER A 655 32.28 17.10 -4.58
N GLY A 656 31.27 17.22 -5.44
CA GLY A 656 30.98 16.24 -6.50
C GLY A 656 30.23 14.99 -6.04
N GLN A 657 29.74 14.95 -4.80
CA GLN A 657 29.06 13.81 -4.20
C GLN A 657 27.65 14.17 -3.68
N TRP A 658 26.73 13.22 -3.81
CA TRP A 658 25.47 13.16 -3.07
C TRP A 658 25.41 11.85 -2.27
N GLN A 659 24.73 11.85 -1.12
CA GLN A 659 24.56 10.66 -0.28
C GLN A 659 23.26 10.69 0.51
N SER A 660 22.70 9.51 0.79
CA SER A 660 21.60 9.27 1.72
C SER A 660 21.90 8.05 2.57
N ALA A 661 21.65 8.14 3.88
CA ALA A 661 21.67 7.01 4.79
C ALA A 661 20.28 6.36 4.96
N GLN A 662 19.22 7.07 4.59
CA GLN A 662 17.85 6.61 4.68
C GLN A 662 17.44 5.94 3.36
N ILE A 663 16.79 4.79 3.49
CA ILE A 663 16.13 4.07 2.40
C ILE A 663 15.04 4.94 1.76
N HIS A 664 14.90 4.85 0.44
CA HIS A 664 13.95 5.67 -0.33
C HIS A 664 13.54 5.05 -1.67
N GLY A 665 12.45 5.56 -2.25
CA GLY A 665 11.94 5.19 -3.59
C GLY A 665 12.46 6.03 -4.76
N LEU A 666 13.63 6.68 -4.66
CA LEU A 666 14.21 7.45 -5.77
C LEU A 666 14.96 6.53 -6.75
N GLU A 667 14.36 6.30 -7.90
CA GLU A 667 14.74 5.27 -8.89
C GLU A 667 15.21 5.86 -10.23
N PHE A 668 15.20 7.18 -10.36
CA PHE A 668 15.64 7.86 -11.58
C PHE A 668 16.59 9.01 -11.28
N ILE A 669 17.50 9.28 -12.22
CA ILE A 669 18.31 10.50 -12.25
C ILE A 669 18.07 11.22 -13.56
N LYS A 670 17.70 12.50 -13.50
CA LYS A 670 17.78 13.42 -14.64
C LYS A 670 19.03 14.27 -14.49
N ILE A 671 19.88 14.27 -15.50
CA ILE A 671 21.18 14.95 -15.46
C ILE A 671 21.53 15.53 -16.83
N LYS A 672 22.11 16.72 -16.83
CA LYS A 672 22.66 17.36 -18.03
C LYS A 672 24.16 17.55 -17.89
N VAL A 673 24.92 17.04 -18.85
CA VAL A 673 26.38 17.09 -18.86
C VAL A 673 26.90 17.76 -20.13
N ALA A 674 27.83 18.70 -19.97
CA ALA A 674 28.39 19.47 -21.09
C ALA A 674 29.48 18.72 -21.88
N LYS A 675 30.01 17.64 -21.29
CA LYS A 675 31.04 16.76 -21.83
C LYS A 675 30.84 15.37 -21.26
N THR A 676 31.50 14.38 -21.84
CA THR A 676 31.51 13.02 -21.32
C THR A 676 31.84 13.02 -19.82
N THR A 677 30.96 12.44 -19.01
CA THR A 677 30.99 12.47 -17.55
C THR A 677 30.77 11.06 -17.02
N GLU A 678 31.55 10.68 -16.01
CA GLU A 678 31.39 9.41 -15.31
C GLU A 678 30.61 9.63 -14.03
N LEU A 679 29.61 8.78 -13.80
CA LEU A 679 28.88 8.70 -12.54
C LEU A 679 29.19 7.37 -11.88
N THR A 680 29.58 7.43 -10.61
CA THR A 680 29.69 6.26 -9.73
C THR A 680 28.45 6.21 -8.84
N LEU A 681 27.65 5.17 -9.01
CA LEU A 681 26.41 4.89 -8.29
C LEU A 681 26.69 3.81 -7.25
N THR A 682 26.38 4.08 -5.98
CA THR A 682 26.60 3.16 -4.86
C THR A 682 25.26 2.78 -4.26
N PHE A 683 24.94 1.49 -4.30
CA PHE A 683 23.67 0.95 -3.83
C PHE A 683 23.84 0.28 -2.47
N SER A 684 22.90 0.53 -1.58
CA SER A 684 22.85 -0.08 -0.25
C SER A 684 21.53 -0.76 0.00
N GLN A 685 21.50 -1.63 1.01
CA GLN A 685 20.31 -2.31 1.52
C GLN A 685 20.26 -2.18 3.05
N GLN A 686 19.06 -2.22 3.62
CA GLN A 686 18.79 -2.29 5.06
C GLN A 686 18.04 -3.56 5.42
#